data_AF-A0A517VBY2-F1
#
_entry.id   AF-A0A517VBY2-F1
#
_cell.length_a   1.000
_cell.length_b   1.000
_cell.length_c   1.000
_cell.angle_alpha   90.00
_cell.angle_beta   90.00
_cell.angle_gamma   90.00
#
_symmetry.space_group_name_H-M   'P 1'
#
loop_
_entity.id
_entity.type
_entity.pdbx_description
1 polymer ?
#
loop_
_entity_poly.entity_id
_entity_poly.type
_entity_poly.pdbx_seq_one_letter_code
_entity_poly.pdbx_strand_id
1 'polypeptide(L)'
;MFQTLPCLLALTLGFTTGNNQVLDEFNYPSSTEVRKNWQELKGTLPLAMQKSNDQNVLLLSAPFASNREIPRAGMDKAVKLDLSTPGVFTVDVKPEVPDSNHQVSLYFKSGPGWYSAARSVKGNNWQTLRFLKSDFRPEDKPAGWNNIDTIRLVVWRESDSEPNTHFQIRDLKAITNEIVIIVPDPGQQQKDTNTVAAADRIEGFLQTSGINCDRISESELSATSLGKRSVAILPFNPDLSAKACGTLNQFMEQGGKVFLNFHIPPALEKNLGIKKGSYFKPEAPGGLSSIRLKDSKILGLPTEVQQASWNLVTATPSGHGARVVGQWYDEKGKPTGKPALIVSDRGAYFSHLILSDDPIHKQALLTALMGHFQPALWDSIAAATIAQADQVGPFQTFADLRQHIVSTVTPAKSSELAARDLDRTTTTLDQARRLLKQNQAFQSIPFARTCREKRVKIYLLTRASPPREARAVWDHSPTGPYPGDWNRTCKELSDAGFNMVIPNMLWGGLAHYPSDVLPRSKTYEKYGDQIEQCLKAAHQHGLEVHVWKVNHNLSTAPEAFVIKMRDAGRTQVSVTGEPSDWLNPAHPENFKLEVDSMLEVVRKYPVDGIHFDYIRYPNDRHDYSDYSRQKFAADTGIKVQNWPADCYNGKLKSQYRDWRAAQITRLVETVQREARKIRPGIKISAAVFREYPDCREWVAQDWPLWAKNGYLDFICPMDYTDNDTQFRIWIEDQQKHLAGSIPVYPGIGALSSRTTLSSDRILGQVDMTRKLNAGGFTVFSLNPQTISSIIPDFKKSAGKVKAVPPHRLKK
;
A
#
# COMPACT_ATOMS: atom_id res chain seq x y z
N MET A 1 22.55 -14.33 -45.82
CA MET A 1 22.46 -15.77 -45.49
C MET A 1 22.07 -15.88 -44.03
N PHE A 2 20.77 -15.96 -43.78
CA PHE A 2 20.19 -16.03 -42.44
C PHE A 2 19.94 -17.50 -42.11
N GLN A 3 20.67 -18.05 -41.14
CA GLN A 3 20.37 -19.34 -40.54
C GLN A 3 19.98 -19.13 -39.08
N THR A 4 18.67 -19.27 -38.85
CA THR A 4 18.04 -20.04 -37.76
C THR A 4 18.85 -20.21 -36.47
N LEU A 5 18.56 -19.37 -35.46
CA LEU A 5 18.74 -19.74 -34.05
C LEU A 5 17.39 -20.25 -33.52
N PRO A 6 17.30 -21.45 -32.92
CA PRO A 6 16.07 -21.92 -32.30
C PRO A 6 15.80 -21.13 -31.01
N CYS A 7 14.61 -20.54 -30.91
CA CYS A 7 14.06 -20.02 -29.67
C CYS A 7 14.00 -21.13 -28.62
N LEU A 8 14.98 -21.17 -27.71
CA LEU A 8 14.82 -21.84 -26.44
C LEU A 8 13.77 -21.06 -25.63
N LEU A 9 12.53 -21.57 -25.63
CA LEU A 9 11.51 -21.21 -24.66
C LEU A 9 12.12 -21.34 -23.26
N ALA A 10 12.34 -20.21 -22.60
CA ALA A 10 12.46 -20.19 -21.16
C ALA A 10 11.07 -20.54 -20.61
N LEU A 11 10.86 -21.83 -20.32
CA LEU A 11 9.91 -22.27 -19.31
C LEU A 11 10.21 -21.44 -18.04
N THR A 12 9.42 -20.40 -17.80
CA THR A 12 9.20 -19.89 -16.45
C THR A 12 8.40 -20.96 -15.70
N LEU A 13 9.06 -22.08 -15.41
CA LEU A 13 8.70 -22.91 -14.27
C LEU A 13 8.91 -22.00 -13.07
N GLY A 14 7.84 -21.34 -12.64
CA GLY A 14 7.84 -20.65 -11.36
C GLY A 14 8.25 -21.70 -10.33
N PHE A 15 9.39 -21.50 -9.70
CA PHE A 15 9.82 -22.28 -8.55
C PHE A 15 8.89 -21.95 -7.38
N THR A 16 7.63 -22.37 -7.45
CA THR A 16 6.72 -22.39 -6.32
C THR A 16 7.08 -23.65 -5.55
N THR A 17 7.63 -23.52 -4.35
CA THR A 17 7.85 -24.65 -3.44
C THR A 17 6.53 -25.25 -2.95
N GLY A 18 5.40 -24.61 -3.25
CA GLY A 18 4.06 -25.08 -2.88
C GLY A 18 3.54 -26.22 -3.76
N ASN A 19 2.66 -27.03 -3.18
CA ASN A 19 1.95 -28.07 -3.91
C ASN A 19 0.80 -27.43 -4.72
N ASN A 20 0.79 -27.65 -6.03
CA ASN A 20 -0.16 -27.06 -6.97
C ASN A 20 -1.18 -28.12 -7.39
N GLN A 21 -2.45 -27.91 -7.02
CA GLN A 21 -3.59 -28.69 -7.53
C GLN A 21 -4.21 -27.93 -8.71
N VAL A 22 -4.16 -28.50 -9.90
CA VAL A 22 -4.87 -27.95 -11.07
C VAL A 22 -6.36 -28.23 -10.92
N LEU A 23 -7.17 -27.18 -10.91
CA LEU A 23 -8.64 -27.28 -10.85
C LEU A 23 -9.23 -27.33 -12.27
N ASP A 24 -8.64 -26.57 -13.20
CA ASP A 24 -8.94 -26.62 -14.63
C ASP A 24 -7.80 -25.98 -15.45
N GLU A 25 -7.33 -26.66 -16.50
CA GLU A 25 -6.36 -26.08 -17.43
C GLU A 25 -7.02 -25.19 -18.49
N PHE A 26 -8.34 -25.36 -18.68
CA PHE A 26 -9.14 -24.85 -19.79
C PHE A 26 -8.63 -25.28 -21.17
N ASN A 27 -7.93 -26.41 -21.25
CA ASN A 27 -7.39 -26.94 -22.50
C ASN A 27 -8.31 -28.02 -23.11
N TYR A 28 -9.53 -27.61 -23.48
CA TYR A 28 -10.49 -28.50 -24.12
C TYR A 28 -10.27 -28.57 -25.64
N PRO A 29 -10.51 -29.73 -26.29
CA PRO A 29 -10.28 -29.88 -27.72
C PRO A 29 -11.32 -29.15 -28.60
N SER A 30 -12.46 -28.75 -28.03
CA SER A 30 -13.51 -28.02 -28.77
C SER A 30 -14.43 -27.20 -27.85
N SER A 31 -15.13 -26.22 -28.43
CA SER A 31 -16.18 -25.45 -27.75
C SER A 31 -17.35 -26.32 -27.26
N THR A 32 -17.57 -27.49 -27.87
CA THR A 32 -18.59 -28.44 -27.40
C THR A 32 -18.14 -29.14 -26.13
N GLU A 33 -16.87 -29.52 -26.02
CA GLU A 33 -16.34 -30.19 -24.83
C GLU A 33 -16.29 -29.26 -23.62
N VAL A 34 -15.91 -27.99 -23.79
CA VAL A 34 -15.93 -27.05 -22.66
C VAL A 34 -17.36 -26.82 -22.14
N ARG A 35 -18.36 -26.75 -23.02
CA ARG A 35 -19.79 -26.61 -22.65
C ARG A 35 -20.41 -27.86 -22.00
N LYS A 36 -19.74 -29.02 -22.06
CA LYS A 36 -20.11 -30.19 -21.25
C LYS A 36 -19.60 -30.10 -19.81
N ASN A 37 -18.55 -29.32 -19.58
CA ASN A 37 -17.87 -29.20 -18.28
C ASN A 37 -18.23 -27.91 -17.55
N TRP A 38 -18.50 -26.84 -18.29
CA TRP A 38 -18.85 -25.52 -17.80
C TRP A 38 -20.20 -25.09 -18.36
N GLN A 39 -21.03 -24.49 -17.51
CA GLN A 39 -22.34 -23.96 -17.86
C GLN A 39 -22.33 -22.43 -17.78
N GLU A 40 -22.82 -21.76 -18.81
CA GLU A 40 -22.94 -20.30 -18.87
C GLU A 40 -23.93 -19.76 -17.82
N LEU A 41 -23.59 -18.61 -17.22
CA LEU A 41 -24.57 -17.83 -16.46
C LEU A 41 -25.57 -17.17 -17.41
N LYS A 42 -26.79 -16.94 -16.90
CA LYS A 42 -27.87 -16.29 -17.66
C LYS A 42 -27.39 -14.99 -18.35
N GLY A 43 -27.57 -14.93 -19.66
CA GLY A 43 -27.21 -13.78 -20.50
C GLY A 43 -25.75 -13.75 -20.97
N THR A 44 -24.91 -14.69 -20.52
CA THR A 44 -23.55 -14.90 -21.06
C THR A 44 -23.64 -15.57 -22.43
N LEU A 45 -22.77 -15.18 -23.37
CA LEU A 45 -22.70 -15.82 -24.69
C LEU A 45 -22.08 -17.24 -24.58
N PRO A 46 -22.37 -18.15 -25.52
CA PRO A 46 -21.86 -19.52 -25.48
C PRO A 46 -20.33 -19.58 -25.34
N LEU A 47 -19.84 -20.45 -24.44
CA LEU A 47 -18.41 -20.66 -24.24
C LEU A 47 -17.77 -21.20 -25.51
N ALA A 48 -16.62 -20.63 -25.87
CA ALA A 48 -15.87 -21.02 -27.05
C ALA A 48 -14.42 -21.36 -26.69
N MET A 49 -13.83 -22.28 -27.44
CA MET A 49 -12.38 -22.53 -27.39
C MET A 49 -11.70 -21.72 -28.48
N GLN A 50 -10.57 -21.10 -28.14
CA GLN A 50 -9.71 -20.38 -29.07
C GLN A 50 -8.26 -20.87 -28.94
N LYS A 51 -7.52 -20.85 -30.04
CA LYS A 51 -6.07 -21.12 -30.00
C LYS A 51 -5.33 -19.85 -29.59
N SER A 52 -4.50 -19.96 -28.54
CA SER A 52 -3.59 -18.89 -28.11
C SER A 52 -2.19 -19.47 -28.07
N ASN A 53 -1.37 -19.11 -29.08
CA ASN A 53 -0.14 -19.80 -29.43
C ASN A 53 -0.40 -21.31 -29.68
N ASP A 54 0.32 -22.20 -29.00
CA ASP A 54 0.25 -23.66 -29.16
C ASP A 54 -0.74 -24.35 -28.20
N GLN A 55 -1.54 -23.59 -27.43
CA GLN A 55 -2.49 -24.13 -26.44
C GLN A 55 -3.92 -23.67 -26.73
N ASN A 56 -4.91 -24.54 -26.49
CA ASN A 56 -6.31 -24.12 -26.48
C ASN A 56 -6.62 -23.41 -25.16
N VAL A 57 -7.28 -22.27 -25.26
CA VAL A 57 -7.73 -21.47 -24.10
C VAL A 57 -9.22 -21.21 -24.22
N LEU A 58 -9.88 -21.02 -23.08
CA LEU A 58 -11.28 -20.68 -23.05
C LEU A 58 -11.46 -19.21 -23.41
N LEU A 59 -12.42 -18.91 -24.29
CA LEU A 59 -12.88 -17.57 -24.61
C LEU A 59 -14.23 -17.31 -23.94
N LEU A 60 -14.22 -16.49 -22.89
CA LEU A 60 -15.44 -15.97 -22.26
C LEU A 60 -15.85 -14.67 -22.95
N SER A 61 -17.03 -14.67 -23.57
CA SER A 61 -17.55 -13.51 -24.30
C SER A 61 -18.62 -12.80 -23.48
N ALA A 62 -18.39 -11.52 -23.18
CA ALA A 62 -19.27 -10.69 -22.38
C ALA A 62 -20.05 -9.70 -23.28
N PRO A 63 -21.38 -9.90 -23.46
CA PRO A 63 -22.18 -9.08 -24.35
C PRO A 63 -22.65 -7.77 -23.69
N PHE A 64 -21.74 -6.99 -23.08
CA PHE A 64 -22.13 -5.81 -22.30
C PHE A 64 -22.82 -4.70 -23.10
N ALA A 65 -22.46 -4.51 -24.38
CA ALA A 65 -23.14 -3.56 -25.25
C ALA A 65 -24.47 -4.11 -25.79
N SER A 66 -24.50 -5.38 -26.19
CA SER A 66 -25.68 -6.01 -26.80
C SER A 66 -26.69 -6.56 -25.79
N ASN A 67 -26.32 -6.66 -24.52
CA ASN A 67 -27.16 -7.08 -23.41
C ASN A 67 -26.88 -6.23 -22.17
N ARG A 68 -27.46 -5.03 -22.14
CA ARG A 68 -27.23 -4.04 -21.07
C ARG A 68 -27.85 -4.42 -19.72
N GLU A 69 -28.70 -5.43 -19.67
CA GLU A 69 -29.34 -5.88 -18.43
C GLU A 69 -28.41 -6.73 -17.56
N ILE A 70 -27.34 -7.31 -18.14
CA ILE A 70 -26.39 -8.09 -17.36
C ILE A 70 -25.26 -7.21 -16.80
N PRO A 71 -25.05 -7.20 -15.48
CA PRO A 71 -23.90 -6.51 -14.88
C PRO A 71 -22.60 -7.31 -15.01
N ARG A 72 -22.68 -8.58 -15.45
CA ARG A 72 -21.57 -9.53 -15.46
C ARG A 72 -21.80 -10.70 -16.41
N ALA A 73 -20.72 -11.24 -16.96
CA ALA A 73 -20.70 -12.49 -17.71
C ALA A 73 -19.92 -13.56 -16.94
N GLY A 74 -20.30 -14.82 -17.01
CA GLY A 74 -19.60 -15.86 -16.26
C GLY A 74 -20.07 -17.27 -16.52
N MET A 75 -19.48 -18.21 -15.78
CA MET A 75 -19.66 -19.65 -15.97
C MET A 75 -19.55 -20.42 -14.65
N ASP A 76 -20.21 -21.56 -14.58
CA ASP A 76 -20.21 -22.50 -13.44
C ASP A 76 -19.67 -23.87 -13.85
N LYS A 77 -18.92 -24.51 -12.97
CA LYS A 77 -18.48 -25.91 -13.09
C LYS A 77 -18.87 -26.69 -11.84
N ALA A 78 -19.63 -27.75 -12.02
CA ALA A 78 -19.90 -28.71 -10.96
C ALA A 78 -18.62 -29.48 -10.61
N VAL A 79 -18.31 -29.58 -9.32
CA VAL A 79 -17.10 -30.23 -8.81
C VAL A 79 -17.40 -31.01 -7.52
N LYS A 80 -16.42 -31.77 -7.04
CA LYS A 80 -16.41 -32.32 -5.69
C LYS A 80 -15.00 -32.21 -5.15
N LEU A 81 -14.71 -31.14 -4.43
CA LEU A 81 -13.36 -30.79 -4.00
C LEU A 81 -13.29 -30.53 -2.50
N ASP A 82 -12.19 -30.97 -1.91
CA ASP A 82 -11.72 -30.49 -0.60
C ASP A 82 -10.64 -29.43 -0.84
N LEU A 83 -11.00 -28.17 -0.59
CA LEU A 83 -10.12 -27.01 -0.66
C LEU A 83 -9.77 -26.48 0.74
N SER A 84 -9.81 -27.33 1.76
CA SER A 84 -9.44 -26.96 3.15
C SER A 84 -7.98 -26.56 3.26
N THR A 85 -7.10 -27.28 2.56
CA THR A 85 -5.65 -27.09 2.64
C THR A 85 -5.14 -25.93 1.80
N PRO A 86 -5.50 -25.75 0.51
CA PRO A 86 -4.97 -24.64 -0.28
C PRO A 86 -5.25 -23.27 0.35
N GLY A 87 -4.27 -22.37 0.31
CA GLY A 87 -4.40 -21.00 0.84
C GLY A 87 -4.42 -19.93 -0.25
N VAL A 88 -4.14 -20.30 -1.50
CA VAL A 88 -4.14 -19.39 -2.65
C VAL A 88 -4.79 -20.07 -3.85
N PHE A 89 -5.53 -19.29 -4.63
CA PHE A 89 -6.05 -19.71 -5.93
C PHE A 89 -5.52 -18.76 -7.01
N THR A 90 -5.18 -19.29 -8.17
CA THR A 90 -4.72 -18.49 -9.31
C THR A 90 -5.49 -18.83 -10.56
N VAL A 91 -5.75 -17.85 -11.42
CA VAL A 91 -6.25 -18.06 -12.78
C VAL A 91 -5.57 -17.09 -13.72
N ASP A 92 -5.15 -17.56 -14.88
CA ASP A 92 -4.60 -16.72 -15.93
C ASP A 92 -5.76 -16.14 -16.75
N VAL A 93 -5.75 -14.81 -16.91
CA VAL A 93 -6.75 -14.08 -17.69
C VAL A 93 -6.04 -13.10 -18.62
N LYS A 94 -6.54 -12.97 -19.84
CA LYS A 94 -6.13 -11.96 -20.82
C LYS A 94 -7.36 -11.30 -21.43
N PRO A 95 -7.65 -10.03 -21.11
CA PRO A 95 -8.65 -9.23 -21.81
C PRO A 95 -8.20 -8.94 -23.24
N GLU A 96 -9.14 -8.80 -24.18
CA GLU A 96 -8.83 -8.29 -25.53
C GLU A 96 -8.63 -6.76 -25.55
N VAL A 97 -9.23 -6.04 -24.60
CA VAL A 97 -9.21 -4.57 -24.57
C VAL A 97 -7.87 -4.03 -24.01
N PRO A 98 -7.11 -3.19 -24.76
CA PRO A 98 -5.79 -2.68 -24.37
C PRO A 98 -5.72 -1.92 -23.04
N ASP A 99 -6.81 -1.28 -22.63
CA ASP A 99 -6.91 -0.49 -21.40
C ASP A 99 -7.94 -1.07 -20.41
N SER A 100 -8.15 -2.40 -20.44
CA SER A 100 -9.03 -3.08 -19.47
C SER A 100 -8.66 -2.69 -18.03
N ASN A 101 -9.67 -2.57 -17.18
CA ASN A 101 -9.62 -2.44 -15.72
C ASN A 101 -10.73 -3.29 -15.03
N HIS A 102 -11.18 -4.36 -15.69
CA HIS A 102 -12.29 -5.19 -15.28
C HIS A 102 -12.05 -5.85 -13.93
N GLN A 103 -13.13 -6.10 -13.18
CA GLN A 103 -13.08 -7.03 -12.07
C GLN A 103 -13.41 -8.45 -12.55
N VAL A 104 -12.59 -9.41 -12.13
CA VAL A 104 -12.81 -10.84 -12.26
C VAL A 104 -13.05 -11.41 -10.87
N SER A 105 -14.19 -12.08 -10.68
CA SER A 105 -14.53 -12.74 -9.42
C SER A 105 -14.47 -14.25 -9.55
N LEU A 106 -13.88 -14.89 -8.55
CA LEU A 106 -13.85 -16.33 -8.37
C LEU A 106 -14.77 -16.67 -7.19
N TYR A 107 -15.62 -17.67 -7.37
CA TYR A 107 -16.48 -18.18 -6.31
C TYR A 107 -16.34 -19.70 -6.16
N PHE A 108 -16.54 -20.14 -4.92
CA PHE A 108 -16.65 -21.55 -4.56
C PHE A 108 -17.94 -21.77 -3.79
N LYS A 109 -18.88 -22.54 -4.35
CA LYS A 109 -20.10 -22.94 -3.65
C LYS A 109 -19.80 -24.09 -2.71
N SER A 110 -20.38 -24.01 -1.52
CA SER A 110 -20.32 -25.06 -0.52
C SER A 110 -21.67 -25.20 0.16
N GLY A 111 -22.43 -26.22 -0.23
CA GLY A 111 -23.78 -26.43 0.32
C GLY A 111 -24.69 -25.23 0.02
N PRO A 112 -25.31 -24.59 1.04
CA PRO A 112 -26.27 -23.52 0.80
C PRO A 112 -25.64 -22.12 0.64
N GLY A 113 -24.31 -21.99 0.67
CA GLY A 113 -23.64 -20.69 0.53
C GLY A 113 -22.43 -20.72 -0.40
N TRP A 114 -21.79 -19.55 -0.54
CA TRP A 114 -20.65 -19.34 -1.41
C TRP A 114 -19.51 -18.65 -0.68
N TYR A 115 -18.30 -18.85 -1.17
CA TYR A 115 -17.14 -18.03 -0.90
C TYR A 115 -16.86 -17.21 -2.15
N SER A 116 -16.66 -15.89 -2.04
CA SER A 116 -16.37 -15.02 -3.19
C SER A 116 -15.19 -14.08 -2.96
N ALA A 117 -14.34 -13.94 -3.97
CA ALA A 117 -13.27 -12.95 -4.00
C ALA A 117 -13.16 -12.34 -5.40
N ALA A 118 -12.68 -11.09 -5.48
CA ALA A 118 -12.51 -10.37 -6.74
C ALA A 118 -11.07 -9.85 -6.91
N ARG A 119 -10.64 -9.76 -8.17
CA ARG A 119 -9.36 -9.17 -8.60
C ARG A 119 -9.55 -8.34 -9.85
N SER A 120 -8.82 -7.24 -9.95
CA SER A 120 -8.80 -6.46 -11.19
C SER A 120 -7.84 -7.09 -12.20
N VAL A 121 -8.24 -7.12 -13.47
CA VAL A 121 -7.39 -7.47 -14.61
C VAL A 121 -7.14 -6.22 -15.45
N LYS A 122 -5.87 -5.89 -15.72
CA LYS A 122 -5.50 -4.59 -16.31
C LYS A 122 -4.77 -4.70 -17.64
N GLY A 123 -5.18 -3.91 -18.62
CA GLY A 123 -4.67 -3.97 -19.99
C GLY A 123 -4.96 -5.29 -20.70
N ASN A 124 -4.24 -5.59 -21.79
CA ASN A 124 -4.52 -6.73 -22.69
C ASN A 124 -3.48 -7.85 -22.71
N ASN A 125 -2.60 -7.90 -21.71
CA ASN A 125 -1.63 -8.99 -21.57
C ASN A 125 -2.14 -10.08 -20.62
N TRP A 126 -1.60 -11.29 -20.80
CA TRP A 126 -1.82 -12.38 -19.85
C TRP A 126 -1.39 -11.97 -18.44
N GLN A 127 -2.29 -12.18 -17.48
CA GLN A 127 -2.08 -11.89 -16.07
C GLN A 127 -2.54 -13.07 -15.24
N THR A 128 -1.72 -13.49 -14.28
CA THR A 128 -2.12 -14.44 -13.26
C THR A 128 -2.81 -13.69 -12.13
N LEU A 129 -4.13 -13.80 -12.06
CA LEU A 129 -4.93 -13.25 -10.97
C LEU A 129 -4.78 -14.15 -9.74
N ARG A 130 -4.22 -13.62 -8.65
CA ARG A 130 -3.97 -14.35 -7.41
C ARG A 130 -5.00 -13.99 -6.34
N PHE A 131 -5.80 -14.97 -5.91
CA PHE A 131 -6.82 -14.87 -4.88
C PHE A 131 -6.33 -15.55 -3.60
N LEU A 132 -6.14 -14.79 -2.51
CA LEU A 132 -5.86 -15.38 -1.21
C LEU A 132 -7.15 -15.98 -0.65
N LYS A 133 -7.10 -17.18 -0.07
CA LYS A 133 -8.26 -17.81 0.59
C LYS A 133 -8.86 -16.90 1.67
N SER A 134 -8.03 -16.16 2.40
CA SER A 134 -8.46 -15.17 3.40
C SER A 134 -9.26 -14.01 2.84
N ASP A 135 -9.18 -13.75 1.54
CA ASP A 135 -9.91 -12.64 0.90
C ASP A 135 -11.31 -13.05 0.46
N PHE A 136 -11.63 -14.35 0.53
CA PHE A 136 -12.94 -14.85 0.20
C PHE A 136 -13.93 -14.52 1.30
N ARG A 137 -15.00 -13.81 0.93
CA ARG A 137 -16.09 -13.46 1.82
C ARG A 137 -17.17 -14.54 1.72
N PRO A 138 -17.69 -15.04 2.86
CA PRO A 138 -18.85 -15.91 2.83
C PRO A 138 -20.08 -15.11 2.40
N GLU A 139 -20.81 -15.65 1.43
CA GLU A 139 -22.16 -15.26 1.05
C GLU A 139 -23.11 -16.38 1.52
N ASP A 140 -24.22 -16.00 2.16
CA ASP A 140 -25.11 -16.93 2.86
C ASP A 140 -24.41 -17.75 3.97
N LYS A 141 -24.54 -19.08 3.95
CA LYS A 141 -24.00 -19.99 4.98
C LYS A 141 -23.24 -21.16 4.33
N PRO A 142 -22.03 -20.95 3.81
CA PRO A 142 -21.27 -22.02 3.19
C PRO A 142 -20.98 -23.16 4.20
N ALA A 143 -21.04 -24.41 3.73
CA ALA A 143 -20.89 -25.60 4.57
C ALA A 143 -19.44 -25.89 4.99
N GLY A 144 -18.46 -25.33 4.27
CA GLY A 144 -17.03 -25.45 4.59
C GLY A 144 -16.17 -25.72 3.36
N TRP A 145 -14.89 -25.36 3.44
CA TRP A 145 -13.94 -25.56 2.35
C TRP A 145 -13.67 -27.05 2.00
N ASN A 146 -14.08 -27.98 2.86
CA ASN A 146 -13.96 -29.43 2.67
C ASN A 146 -15.04 -30.01 1.74
N ASN A 147 -16.03 -29.22 1.35
CA ASN A 147 -17.15 -29.69 0.52
C ASN A 147 -17.53 -28.63 -0.52
N ILE A 148 -16.62 -28.36 -1.45
CA ILE A 148 -16.88 -27.47 -2.58
C ILE A 148 -17.57 -28.26 -3.70
N ASP A 149 -18.74 -27.79 -4.10
CA ASP A 149 -19.59 -28.45 -5.09
C ASP A 149 -19.71 -27.69 -6.42
N THR A 150 -19.39 -26.39 -6.45
CA THR A 150 -19.40 -25.60 -7.68
C THR A 150 -18.28 -24.55 -7.66
N ILE A 151 -17.59 -24.40 -8.80
CA ILE A 151 -16.69 -23.26 -9.05
C ILE A 151 -17.41 -22.30 -10.00
N ARG A 152 -17.33 -20.99 -9.72
CA ARG A 152 -17.85 -19.95 -10.62
C ARG A 152 -16.77 -18.92 -10.93
N LEU A 153 -16.66 -18.56 -12.20
CA LEU A 153 -15.79 -17.48 -12.67
C LEU A 153 -16.62 -16.41 -13.37
N VAL A 154 -16.42 -15.15 -13.01
CA VAL A 154 -17.24 -14.02 -13.45
C VAL A 154 -16.34 -12.86 -13.84
N VAL A 155 -16.70 -12.17 -14.93
CA VAL A 155 -16.15 -10.86 -15.28
C VAL A 155 -17.25 -9.81 -15.22
N TRP A 156 -16.96 -8.70 -14.54
CA TRP A 156 -17.91 -7.62 -14.27
C TRP A 156 -17.77 -6.48 -15.27
N ARG A 157 -18.92 -5.92 -15.67
CA ARG A 157 -18.98 -4.72 -16.51
C ARG A 157 -18.34 -3.52 -15.81
N GLU A 158 -17.53 -2.75 -16.52
CA GLU A 158 -16.89 -1.54 -16.01
C GLU A 158 -17.82 -0.32 -16.08
N SER A 159 -18.59 -0.18 -17.17
CA SER A 159 -19.48 0.95 -17.38
C SER A 159 -20.68 0.62 -18.27
N ASP A 160 -21.73 1.42 -18.23
CA ASP A 160 -22.94 1.21 -19.04
C ASP A 160 -22.72 1.42 -20.55
N SER A 161 -21.63 2.10 -20.93
CA SER A 161 -21.25 2.35 -22.33
C SER A 161 -20.22 1.36 -22.86
N GLU A 162 -19.88 0.33 -22.10
CA GLU A 162 -18.82 -0.60 -22.45
C GLU A 162 -19.18 -1.42 -23.71
N PRO A 163 -18.24 -1.58 -24.68
CA PRO A 163 -18.43 -2.46 -25.81
C PRO A 163 -18.58 -3.93 -25.37
N ASN A 164 -19.04 -4.80 -26.28
CA ASN A 164 -18.87 -6.23 -26.09
C ASN A 164 -17.37 -6.54 -26.01
N THR A 165 -16.99 -7.42 -25.07
CA THR A 165 -15.59 -7.70 -24.77
C THR A 165 -15.38 -9.21 -24.57
N HIS A 166 -14.13 -9.65 -24.68
CA HIS A 166 -13.75 -11.04 -24.58
C HIS A 166 -12.54 -11.23 -23.67
N PHE A 167 -12.54 -12.36 -22.96
CA PHE A 167 -11.47 -12.75 -22.05
C PHE A 167 -10.98 -14.15 -22.40
N GLN A 168 -9.68 -14.27 -22.66
CA GLN A 168 -9.02 -15.56 -22.72
C GLN A 168 -8.67 -16.01 -21.30
N ILE A 169 -8.94 -17.27 -20.97
CA ILE A 169 -8.81 -17.82 -19.62
C ILE A 169 -8.09 -19.17 -19.68
N ARG A 170 -7.13 -19.39 -18.76
CA ARG A 170 -6.44 -20.67 -18.59
C ARG A 170 -5.95 -20.89 -17.15
N ASP A 171 -5.48 -22.10 -16.86
CA ASP A 171 -4.69 -22.41 -15.66
C ASP A 171 -5.32 -22.02 -14.30
N LEU A 172 -6.55 -22.45 -14.01
CA LEU A 172 -7.13 -22.32 -12.67
C LEU A 172 -6.48 -23.35 -11.72
N LYS A 173 -5.78 -22.86 -10.71
CA LYS A 173 -4.99 -23.67 -9.76
C LYS A 173 -5.31 -23.31 -8.32
N ALA A 174 -5.23 -24.30 -7.44
CA ALA A 174 -5.19 -24.15 -5.99
C ALA A 174 -3.78 -24.46 -5.50
N ILE A 175 -3.22 -23.57 -4.69
CA ILE A 175 -1.81 -23.59 -4.26
C ILE A 175 -1.76 -23.67 -2.74
N THR A 176 -0.91 -24.56 -2.24
CA THR A 176 -0.56 -24.66 -0.81
C THR A 176 0.87 -24.22 -0.62
N ASN A 177 1.10 -23.08 0.03
CA ASN A 177 2.44 -22.57 0.32
C ASN A 177 3.02 -23.23 1.59
N GLU A 178 4.34 -23.38 1.63
CA GLU A 178 5.08 -23.99 2.76
C GLU A 178 4.93 -23.24 4.09
N ILE A 179 4.59 -21.95 4.02
CA ILE A 179 4.46 -21.06 5.17
C ILE A 179 3.01 -20.63 5.30
N VAL A 180 2.50 -20.66 6.52
CA VAL A 180 1.18 -20.11 6.85
C VAL A 180 1.27 -19.10 7.99
N ILE A 181 0.51 -18.03 7.88
CA ILE A 181 0.29 -17.04 8.92
C ILE A 181 -1.08 -17.29 9.55
N ILE A 182 -1.12 -17.43 10.88
CA ILE A 182 -2.36 -17.60 11.63
C ILE A 182 -2.91 -16.22 11.98
N VAL A 183 -4.13 -15.94 11.52
CA VAL A 183 -4.79 -14.63 11.66
C VAL A 183 -6.10 -14.74 12.45
N PRO A 184 -6.59 -13.64 13.05
CA PRO A 184 -7.89 -13.64 13.70
C PRO A 184 -9.01 -13.96 12.70
N ASP A 185 -10.12 -14.50 13.21
CA ASP A 185 -11.31 -14.76 12.41
C ASP A 185 -11.82 -13.46 11.76
N PRO A 186 -12.35 -13.49 10.51
CA PRO A 186 -12.76 -12.29 9.77
C PRO A 186 -13.66 -11.32 10.55
N GLY A 187 -14.59 -11.85 11.37
CA GLY A 187 -15.47 -11.04 12.22
C GLY A 187 -14.79 -10.35 13.42
N GLN A 188 -13.58 -10.77 13.77
CA GLN A 188 -12.77 -10.23 14.87
C GLN A 188 -11.60 -9.35 14.38
N GLN A 189 -11.26 -9.39 13.10
CA GLN A 189 -10.15 -8.60 12.53
C GLN A 189 -10.27 -7.09 12.75
N GLN A 190 -11.50 -6.55 12.82
CA GLN A 190 -11.72 -5.13 13.15
C GLN A 190 -11.42 -4.80 14.61
N LYS A 191 -11.50 -5.79 15.51
CA LYS A 191 -11.18 -5.64 16.93
C LYS A 191 -9.70 -5.89 17.21
N ASP A 192 -9.08 -6.78 16.45
CA ASP A 192 -7.67 -7.15 16.60
C ASP A 192 -6.79 -6.60 15.47
N THR A 193 -6.79 -5.27 15.35
CA THR A 193 -6.07 -4.54 14.30
C THR A 193 -4.56 -4.71 14.39
N ASN A 194 -4.02 -4.95 15.58
CA ASN A 194 -2.58 -5.15 15.79
C ASN A 194 -2.09 -6.45 15.16
N THR A 195 -2.84 -7.54 15.35
CA THR A 195 -2.49 -8.85 14.76
C THR A 195 -2.58 -8.83 13.26
N VAL A 196 -3.62 -8.23 12.70
CA VAL A 196 -3.78 -8.07 11.25
C VAL A 196 -2.64 -7.23 10.68
N ALA A 197 -2.33 -6.09 11.30
CA ALA A 197 -1.23 -5.23 10.85
C ALA A 197 0.15 -5.93 10.95
N ALA A 198 0.36 -6.77 11.97
CA ALA A 198 1.57 -7.57 12.09
C ALA A 198 1.63 -8.67 11.03
N ALA A 199 0.51 -9.34 10.74
CA ALA A 199 0.39 -10.35 9.68
C ALA A 199 0.71 -9.76 8.31
N ASP A 200 0.08 -8.64 7.97
CA ASP A 200 0.29 -7.91 6.70
C ASP A 200 1.75 -7.53 6.52
N ARG A 201 2.39 -7.05 7.60
CA ARG A 201 3.79 -6.65 7.58
C ARG A 201 4.73 -7.83 7.37
N ILE A 202 4.54 -8.92 8.10
CA ILE A 202 5.36 -10.13 7.96
C ILE A 202 5.19 -10.71 6.55
N GLU A 203 3.95 -10.84 6.07
CA GLU A 203 3.67 -11.29 4.71
C GLU A 203 4.37 -10.42 3.66
N GLY A 204 4.28 -9.08 3.79
CA GLY A 204 4.93 -8.16 2.86
C GLY A 204 6.45 -8.34 2.80
N PHE A 205 7.12 -8.52 3.94
CA PHE A 205 8.56 -8.80 3.97
C PHE A 205 8.91 -10.17 3.34
N LEU A 206 8.12 -11.20 3.59
CA LEU A 206 8.32 -12.53 3.00
C LEU A 206 8.11 -12.50 1.49
N GLN A 207 7.01 -11.90 1.02
CA GLN A 207 6.69 -11.78 -0.41
C GLN A 207 7.77 -11.01 -1.17
N THR A 208 8.29 -9.91 -0.60
CA THR A 208 9.40 -9.15 -1.19
C THR A 208 10.67 -10.00 -1.35
N SER A 209 10.82 -11.03 -0.50
CA SER A 209 11.93 -12.00 -0.55
C SER A 209 11.68 -13.18 -1.50
N GLY A 210 10.54 -13.21 -2.21
CA GLY A 210 10.13 -14.35 -3.04
C GLY A 210 9.51 -15.49 -2.25
N ILE A 211 9.16 -15.29 -0.99
CA ILE A 211 8.56 -16.30 -0.12
C ILE A 211 7.07 -16.03 -0.05
N ASN A 212 6.28 -16.92 -0.65
CA ASN A 212 4.83 -16.87 -0.56
C ASN A 212 4.34 -17.52 0.74
N CYS A 213 3.28 -16.97 1.31
CA CYS A 213 2.60 -17.53 2.47
C CYS A 213 1.08 -17.62 2.25
N ASP A 214 0.47 -18.53 2.98
CA ASP A 214 -0.97 -18.66 3.14
C ASP A 214 -1.44 -17.95 4.42
N ARG A 215 -2.74 -17.72 4.54
CA ARG A 215 -3.39 -17.30 5.79
C ARG A 215 -4.45 -18.30 6.19
N ILE A 216 -4.51 -18.63 7.47
CA ILE A 216 -5.55 -19.49 8.07
C ILE A 216 -6.10 -18.75 9.28
N SER A 217 -7.43 -18.71 9.43
CA SER A 217 -8.03 -18.13 10.62
C SER A 217 -7.93 -19.06 11.82
N GLU A 218 -7.94 -18.52 13.04
CA GLU A 218 -7.83 -19.34 14.25
C GLU A 218 -8.92 -20.42 14.36
N SER A 219 -10.17 -20.14 13.94
CA SER A 219 -11.23 -21.15 13.95
C SER A 219 -11.06 -22.25 12.91
N GLU A 220 -10.38 -21.98 11.80
CA GLU A 220 -10.07 -22.93 10.73
C GLU A 220 -8.80 -23.76 11.04
N LEU A 221 -8.04 -23.39 12.07
CA LEU A 221 -6.79 -24.07 12.43
C LEU A 221 -7.06 -25.51 12.87
N SER A 222 -6.55 -26.45 12.07
CA SER A 222 -6.67 -27.90 12.27
C SER A 222 -5.47 -28.62 11.65
N ALA A 223 -5.30 -29.91 11.98
CA ALA A 223 -4.27 -30.72 11.34
C ALA A 223 -4.44 -30.77 9.81
N THR A 224 -5.68 -30.85 9.32
CA THR A 224 -5.99 -30.84 7.89
C THR A 224 -5.62 -29.51 7.24
N SER A 225 -6.02 -28.38 7.85
CA SER A 225 -5.77 -27.06 7.26
C SER A 225 -4.28 -26.68 7.29
N LEU A 226 -3.51 -27.10 8.30
CA LEU A 226 -2.04 -26.99 8.29
C LEU A 226 -1.41 -27.88 7.22
N GLY A 227 -1.93 -29.10 7.04
CA GLY A 227 -1.45 -30.04 6.01
C GLY A 227 0.04 -30.37 6.17
N LYS A 228 0.77 -30.36 5.06
CA LYS A 228 2.22 -30.66 5.02
C LYS A 228 3.12 -29.42 5.10
N ARG A 229 2.59 -28.28 5.56
CA ARG A 229 3.36 -27.04 5.62
C ARG A 229 4.56 -27.18 6.56
N SER A 230 5.58 -26.39 6.29
CA SER A 230 6.81 -26.42 7.08
C SER A 230 6.79 -25.44 8.25
N VAL A 231 6.12 -24.28 8.11
CA VAL A 231 6.17 -23.21 9.11
C VAL A 231 4.79 -22.60 9.35
N ALA A 232 4.44 -22.43 10.62
CA ALA A 232 3.30 -21.64 11.08
C ALA A 232 3.79 -20.40 11.83
N ILE A 233 3.34 -19.21 11.42
CA ILE A 233 3.69 -17.93 12.03
C ILE A 233 2.50 -17.38 12.80
N LEU A 234 2.73 -16.96 14.03
CA LEU A 234 1.78 -16.25 14.88
C LEU A 234 2.30 -14.80 15.04
N PRO A 235 1.75 -13.83 14.27
CA PRO A 235 2.22 -12.44 14.27
C PRO A 235 1.98 -11.73 15.60
N PHE A 236 0.89 -12.09 16.28
CA PHE A 236 0.51 -11.69 17.63
C PHE A 236 -0.82 -12.36 17.98
N ASN A 237 -0.85 -13.52 18.61
CA ASN A 237 -2.13 -14.20 18.89
C ASN A 237 -2.27 -14.38 20.41
N PRO A 238 -2.69 -13.32 21.14
CA PRO A 238 -2.70 -13.34 22.60
C PRO A 238 -3.74 -14.29 23.19
N ASP A 239 -4.84 -14.54 22.47
CA ASP A 239 -6.02 -15.27 22.96
C ASP A 239 -6.20 -16.64 22.30
N LEU A 240 -5.08 -17.28 21.93
CA LEU A 240 -5.09 -18.56 21.20
C LEU A 240 -5.78 -19.67 22.01
N SER A 241 -6.78 -20.33 21.40
CA SER A 241 -7.55 -21.39 22.07
C SER A 241 -6.71 -22.62 22.45
N ALA A 242 -7.16 -23.38 23.46
CA ALA A 242 -6.52 -24.63 23.86
C ALA A 242 -6.48 -25.66 22.71
N LYS A 243 -7.53 -25.70 21.88
CA LYS A 243 -7.58 -26.55 20.67
C LYS A 243 -6.49 -26.15 19.67
N ALA A 244 -6.36 -24.87 19.38
CA ALA A 244 -5.33 -24.33 18.50
C ALA A 244 -3.92 -24.64 19.02
N CYS A 245 -3.69 -24.47 20.33
CA CYS A 245 -2.42 -24.86 20.97
C CYS A 245 -2.12 -26.35 20.78
N GLY A 246 -3.12 -27.22 20.97
CA GLY A 246 -2.99 -28.67 20.74
C GLY A 246 -2.60 -28.99 19.30
N THR A 247 -3.25 -28.36 18.32
CA THR A 247 -2.93 -28.52 16.90
C THR A 247 -1.50 -28.06 16.57
N LEU A 248 -1.06 -26.91 17.09
CA LEU A 248 0.31 -26.43 16.87
C LEU A 248 1.36 -27.31 17.56
N ASN A 249 1.03 -27.90 18.71
CA ASN A 249 1.92 -28.86 19.35
C ASN A 249 2.11 -30.12 18.50
N GLN A 250 1.01 -30.70 18.00
CA GLN A 250 1.07 -31.83 17.08
C GLN A 250 1.85 -31.49 15.81
N PHE A 251 1.67 -30.28 15.28
CA PHE A 251 2.42 -29.79 14.12
C PHE A 251 3.94 -29.76 14.37
N MET A 252 4.37 -29.25 15.53
CA MET A 252 5.79 -29.26 15.91
C MET A 252 6.34 -30.66 16.14
N GLU A 253 5.54 -31.57 16.69
CA GLU A 253 5.92 -32.98 16.89
C GLU A 253 6.13 -33.71 15.56
N GLN A 254 5.37 -33.33 14.53
CA GLN A 254 5.49 -33.85 13.16
C GLN A 254 6.58 -33.17 12.33
N GLY A 255 7.39 -32.29 12.94
CA GLY A 255 8.54 -31.64 12.32
C GLY A 255 8.30 -30.21 11.85
N GLY A 256 7.05 -29.73 11.88
CA GLY A 256 6.71 -28.33 11.59
C GLY A 256 7.38 -27.35 12.55
N LYS A 257 7.53 -26.09 12.12
CA LYS A 257 8.14 -25.02 12.92
C LYS A 257 7.12 -23.95 13.28
N VAL A 258 7.17 -23.46 14.51
CA VAL A 258 6.28 -22.37 14.96
C VAL A 258 7.09 -21.11 15.26
N PHE A 259 6.74 -20.00 14.61
CA PHE A 259 7.35 -18.70 14.86
C PHE A 259 6.37 -17.79 15.60
N LEU A 260 6.70 -17.45 16.85
CA LEU A 260 5.88 -16.65 17.75
C LEU A 260 6.43 -15.23 17.91
N ASN A 261 5.56 -14.24 18.00
CA ASN A 261 5.92 -12.84 18.23
C ASN A 261 5.16 -12.31 19.44
N PHE A 262 5.88 -11.65 20.35
CA PHE A 262 5.39 -11.00 21.58
C PHE A 262 4.78 -11.94 22.64
N HIS A 263 3.96 -12.91 22.25
CA HIS A 263 3.28 -13.82 23.17
C HIS A 263 3.71 -15.28 22.96
N ILE A 264 3.95 -16.00 24.06
CA ILE A 264 4.10 -17.46 24.09
C ILE A 264 2.93 -18.04 24.89
N PRO A 265 2.01 -18.79 24.27
CA PRO A 265 0.99 -19.53 25.01
C PRO A 265 1.66 -20.56 25.92
N PRO A 266 1.29 -20.67 27.22
CA PRO A 266 1.91 -21.61 28.15
C PRO A 266 1.91 -23.06 27.66
N ALA A 267 0.85 -23.45 26.94
CA ALA A 267 0.70 -24.78 26.36
C ALA A 267 1.74 -25.13 25.28
N LEU A 268 2.41 -24.13 24.69
CA LEU A 268 3.43 -24.34 23.65
C LEU A 268 4.86 -24.33 24.21
N GLU A 269 5.09 -23.80 25.42
CA GLU A 269 6.44 -23.56 25.97
C GLU A 269 7.32 -24.81 25.97
N LYS A 270 6.79 -25.92 26.50
CA LYS A 270 7.51 -27.20 26.58
C LYS A 270 7.93 -27.70 25.21
N ASN A 271 7.00 -27.68 24.25
CA ASN A 271 7.20 -28.27 22.94
C ASN A 271 8.08 -27.39 22.05
N LEU A 272 7.93 -26.06 22.16
CA LEU A 272 8.79 -25.07 21.52
C LEU A 272 10.21 -25.06 22.11
N GLY A 273 10.36 -25.45 23.37
CA GLY A 273 11.63 -25.40 24.11
C GLY A 273 12.00 -23.99 24.57
N ILE A 274 11.01 -23.10 24.71
CA ILE A 274 11.20 -21.70 25.10
C ILE A 274 10.20 -21.38 26.20
N LYS A 275 10.70 -21.04 27.39
CA LYS A 275 9.89 -20.68 28.55
C LYS A 275 9.61 -19.18 28.55
N LYS A 276 8.34 -18.80 28.72
CA LYS A 276 7.93 -17.40 28.83
C LYS A 276 8.45 -16.79 30.12
N GLY A 277 8.95 -15.57 30.04
CA GLY A 277 9.38 -14.76 31.17
C GLY A 277 8.39 -13.63 31.48
N SER A 278 8.90 -12.57 32.10
CA SER A 278 8.11 -11.41 32.51
C SER A 278 8.01 -10.35 31.40
N TYR A 279 6.94 -9.56 31.47
CA TYR A 279 6.79 -8.32 30.74
C TYR A 279 7.84 -7.29 31.19
N PHE A 280 8.41 -6.56 30.24
CA PHE A 280 9.38 -5.50 30.49
C PHE A 280 9.02 -4.25 29.69
N LYS A 281 9.10 -3.09 30.34
CA LYS A 281 8.95 -1.77 29.73
C LYS A 281 10.14 -0.91 30.17
N PRO A 282 10.92 -0.34 29.24
CA PRO A 282 11.99 0.59 29.58
C PRO A 282 11.47 1.83 30.32
N GLU A 283 12.30 2.43 31.18
CA GLU A 283 11.97 3.65 31.93
C GLU A 283 11.86 4.89 31.02
N ALA A 284 12.60 4.90 29.92
CA ALA A 284 12.62 5.98 28.92
C ALA A 284 12.55 5.43 27.49
N PRO A 285 12.07 6.23 26.52
CA PRO A 285 12.20 5.92 25.09
C PRO A 285 13.65 5.64 24.70
N GLY A 286 13.86 4.82 23.67
CA GLY A 286 15.21 4.45 23.21
C GLY A 286 15.86 3.31 24.01
N GLY A 287 15.24 2.81 25.08
CA GLY A 287 15.75 1.66 25.85
C GLY A 287 15.72 0.32 25.11
N LEU A 288 15.00 0.21 23.98
CA LEU A 288 15.00 -0.91 23.04
C LEU A 288 15.03 -0.32 21.64
N SER A 289 16.22 -0.15 21.05
CA SER A 289 16.42 0.58 19.80
C SER A 289 16.97 -0.30 18.68
N SER A 290 17.79 -1.30 19.01
CA SER A 290 18.33 -2.23 18.01
C SER A 290 18.52 -3.63 18.58
N ILE A 291 18.67 -4.58 17.68
CA ILE A 291 18.83 -6.00 17.98
C ILE A 291 20.12 -6.44 17.30
N ARG A 292 21.10 -6.90 18.08
CA ARG A 292 22.31 -7.52 17.52
C ARG A 292 22.13 -9.02 17.50
N LEU A 293 22.39 -9.60 16.33
CA LEU A 293 22.11 -10.99 16.00
C LEU A 293 23.42 -11.72 15.72
N LYS A 294 23.56 -12.94 16.26
CA LYS A 294 24.76 -13.75 16.07
C LYS A 294 24.41 -15.23 16.14
N ASP A 295 24.39 -15.89 14.98
CA ASP A 295 24.33 -17.34 14.88
C ASP A 295 24.81 -17.81 13.51
N SER A 296 25.93 -18.54 13.46
CA SER A 296 26.51 -19.05 12.21
C SER A 296 25.71 -20.19 11.59
N LYS A 297 24.76 -20.80 12.30
CA LYS A 297 23.89 -21.86 11.78
C LYS A 297 22.73 -21.31 10.93
N ILE A 298 22.47 -20.01 11.01
CA ILE A 298 21.37 -19.35 10.30
C ILE A 298 21.97 -18.56 9.14
N LEU A 299 21.90 -19.13 7.94
CA LEU A 299 22.43 -18.50 6.73
C LEU A 299 21.69 -17.18 6.41
N GLY A 300 22.45 -16.13 6.13
CA GLY A 300 21.89 -14.83 5.74
C GLY A 300 21.35 -13.98 6.90
N LEU A 301 21.56 -14.40 8.16
CA LEU A 301 21.15 -13.63 9.33
C LEU A 301 21.86 -12.26 9.34
N PRO A 302 21.12 -11.13 9.38
CA PRO A 302 21.74 -9.81 9.48
C PRO A 302 22.46 -9.68 10.83
N THR A 303 23.52 -8.87 10.91
CA THR A 303 24.26 -8.64 12.16
C THR A 303 23.52 -7.74 13.14
N GLU A 304 22.71 -6.82 12.60
CA GLU A 304 21.91 -5.88 13.37
C GLU A 304 20.58 -5.60 12.65
N VAL A 305 19.53 -5.37 13.43
CA VAL A 305 18.22 -4.88 12.99
C VAL A 305 17.81 -3.73 13.89
N GLN A 306 17.42 -2.60 13.32
CA GLN A 306 16.86 -1.50 14.12
C GLN A 306 15.39 -1.79 14.44
N GLN A 307 15.00 -1.57 15.69
CA GLN A 307 13.61 -1.61 16.09
C GLN A 307 13.36 -0.71 17.31
N ALA A 308 12.58 0.36 17.16
CA ALA A 308 12.18 1.25 18.25
C ALA A 308 11.01 0.66 19.08
N SER A 309 11.32 -0.35 19.90
CA SER A 309 10.33 -1.02 20.75
C SER A 309 10.09 -0.26 22.06
N TRP A 310 8.86 -0.30 22.56
CA TRP A 310 8.48 0.36 23.83
C TRP A 310 8.23 -0.63 24.97
N ASN A 311 8.21 -1.93 24.69
CA ASN A 311 8.11 -3.02 25.66
C ASN A 311 8.63 -4.31 25.04
N LEU A 312 8.61 -5.40 25.80
CA LEU A 312 8.79 -6.78 25.33
C LEU A 312 8.26 -7.76 26.36
N VAL A 313 8.15 -9.04 25.98
CA VAL A 313 8.02 -10.15 26.91
C VAL A 313 9.31 -10.96 26.85
N THR A 314 9.98 -11.10 27.99
CA THR A 314 11.22 -11.89 28.05
C THR A 314 10.93 -13.38 27.87
N ALA A 315 11.93 -14.14 27.47
CA ALA A 315 11.86 -15.60 27.43
C ALA A 315 13.26 -16.20 27.63
N THR A 316 13.29 -17.47 27.99
CA THR A 316 14.54 -18.21 28.20
C THR A 316 14.50 -19.55 27.47
N PRO A 317 15.61 -19.99 26.85
CA PRO A 317 15.73 -21.35 26.36
C PRO A 317 15.44 -22.39 27.44
N SER A 318 14.69 -23.44 27.12
CA SER A 318 14.34 -24.52 28.06
C SER A 318 14.46 -25.94 27.48
N GLY A 319 14.57 -26.10 26.15
CA GLY A 319 14.71 -27.41 25.52
C GLY A 319 14.86 -27.35 24.00
N HIS A 320 14.88 -28.51 23.32
CA HIS A 320 14.89 -28.64 21.85
C HIS A 320 15.92 -27.76 21.12
N GLY A 321 17.16 -27.70 21.64
CA GLY A 321 18.22 -26.90 21.02
C GLY A 321 18.00 -25.39 21.07
N ALA A 322 17.06 -24.91 21.90
CA ALA A 322 16.77 -23.50 22.05
C ALA A 322 18.00 -22.70 22.49
N ARG A 323 18.21 -21.54 21.88
CA ARG A 323 19.31 -20.62 22.20
C ARG A 323 18.95 -19.18 21.85
N VAL A 324 19.56 -18.25 22.56
CA VAL A 324 19.44 -16.81 22.25
C VAL A 324 20.27 -16.51 21.01
N VAL A 325 19.61 -16.02 19.96
CA VAL A 325 20.23 -15.63 18.68
C VAL A 325 20.38 -14.12 18.56
N GLY A 326 19.49 -13.36 19.22
CA GLY A 326 19.52 -11.90 19.21
C GLY A 326 19.36 -11.29 20.59
N GLN A 327 19.99 -10.13 20.82
CA GLN A 327 19.86 -9.36 22.06
C GLN A 327 19.51 -7.90 21.77
N TRP A 328 18.73 -7.30 22.65
CA TRP A 328 18.36 -5.89 22.59
C TRP A 328 19.48 -4.95 23.05
N TYR A 329 19.59 -3.83 22.37
CA TYR A 329 20.49 -2.70 22.66
C TYR A 329 19.68 -1.41 22.74
N ASP A 330 20.13 -0.50 23.61
CA ASP A 330 19.56 0.85 23.69
C ASP A 330 20.06 1.76 22.56
N GLU A 331 19.50 2.96 22.46
CA GLU A 331 19.86 3.99 21.46
C GLU A 331 21.33 4.43 21.53
N LYS A 332 22.01 4.18 22.66
CA LYS A 332 23.45 4.45 22.86
C LYS A 332 24.32 3.24 22.47
N GLY A 333 23.71 2.15 22.01
CA GLY A 333 24.39 0.93 21.62
C GLY A 333 24.89 0.10 22.80
N LYS A 334 24.32 0.26 24.00
CA LYS A 334 24.63 -0.55 25.19
C LYS A 334 23.67 -1.76 25.25
N PRO A 335 24.17 -2.98 25.57
CA PRO A 335 23.31 -4.15 25.71
C PRO A 335 22.36 -4.01 26.90
N THR A 336 21.09 -4.38 26.70
CA THR A 336 20.07 -4.33 27.76
C THR A 336 20.01 -5.62 28.60
N GLY A 337 20.72 -6.67 28.16
CA GLY A 337 20.66 -8.01 28.75
C GLY A 337 19.35 -8.76 28.45
N LYS A 338 18.46 -8.22 27.61
CA LYS A 338 17.19 -8.87 27.25
C LYS A 338 17.32 -9.64 25.93
N PRO A 339 16.97 -10.94 25.88
CA PRO A 339 16.88 -11.70 24.64
C PRO A 339 15.83 -11.07 23.71
N ALA A 340 16.22 -10.86 22.45
CA ALA A 340 15.33 -10.36 21.40
C ALA A 340 14.72 -11.49 20.57
N LEU A 341 15.57 -12.45 20.17
CA LEU A 341 15.22 -13.60 19.34
C LEU A 341 15.80 -14.87 19.94
N ILE A 342 14.95 -15.87 20.12
CA ILE A 342 15.33 -17.22 20.56
C ILE A 342 14.91 -18.20 19.47
N VAL A 343 15.81 -19.11 19.08
CA VAL A 343 15.57 -20.11 18.04
C VAL A 343 15.80 -21.50 18.63
N SER A 344 14.90 -22.44 18.34
CA SER A 344 14.96 -23.86 18.69
C SER A 344 14.79 -24.74 17.45
N ASP A 345 14.97 -26.05 17.61
CA ASP A 345 14.76 -27.02 16.52
C ASP A 345 13.29 -27.13 16.08
N ARG A 346 12.37 -26.52 16.85
CA ARG A 346 10.92 -26.53 16.63
C ARG A 346 10.33 -25.17 16.32
N GLY A 347 11.14 -24.12 16.25
CA GLY A 347 10.63 -22.79 15.92
C GLY A 347 11.49 -21.64 16.44
N ALA A 348 10.86 -20.48 16.58
CA ALA A 348 11.49 -19.31 17.17
C ALA A 348 10.48 -18.44 17.92
N TYR A 349 11.02 -17.61 18.80
CA TYR A 349 10.28 -16.58 19.51
C TYR A 349 10.99 -15.23 19.37
N PHE A 350 10.25 -14.23 18.88
CA PHE A 350 10.65 -12.84 18.89
C PHE A 350 9.93 -12.13 20.06
N SER A 351 10.70 -11.53 20.95
CA SER A 351 10.23 -10.95 22.22
C SER A 351 9.29 -9.74 22.09
N HIS A 352 9.14 -9.22 20.86
CA HIS A 352 8.24 -8.12 20.54
C HIS A 352 7.41 -8.43 19.28
N LEU A 353 6.58 -7.49 18.83
CA LEU A 353 6.04 -7.47 17.47
C LEU A 353 7.14 -7.08 16.48
N ILE A 354 7.09 -7.62 15.26
CA ILE A 354 7.88 -7.13 14.13
C ILE A 354 7.28 -5.79 13.69
N LEU A 355 8.04 -4.70 13.80
CA LEU A 355 7.62 -3.34 13.41
C LEU A 355 8.05 -2.99 11.97
N SER A 356 7.59 -1.86 11.43
CA SER A 356 7.82 -1.46 10.03
C SER A 356 9.11 -0.67 9.80
N ASP A 357 9.78 -0.23 10.86
CA ASP A 357 11.08 0.43 10.76
C ASP A 357 12.15 -0.53 10.21
N ASP A 358 13.24 -0.01 9.64
CA ASP A 358 14.34 -0.80 9.08
C ASP A 358 13.91 -2.04 8.23
N PRO A 359 13.08 -1.84 7.19
CA PRO A 359 12.47 -2.93 6.45
C PRO A 359 13.50 -3.84 5.76
N ILE A 360 14.67 -3.31 5.39
CA ILE A 360 15.71 -4.09 4.70
C ILE A 360 16.27 -5.18 5.62
N HIS A 361 16.68 -4.83 6.84
CA HIS A 361 17.24 -5.82 7.76
C HIS A 361 16.15 -6.71 8.37
N LYS A 362 14.92 -6.20 8.57
CA LYS A 362 13.78 -7.04 8.98
C LYS A 362 13.39 -8.06 7.92
N GLN A 363 13.40 -7.68 6.64
CA GLN A 363 13.24 -8.60 5.53
C GLN A 363 14.33 -9.67 5.59
N ALA A 364 15.60 -9.28 5.68
CA ALA A 364 16.72 -10.22 5.77
C ALA A 364 16.61 -11.19 6.97
N LEU A 365 16.19 -10.68 8.13
CA LEU A 365 15.94 -11.48 9.33
C LEU A 365 14.88 -12.56 9.08
N LEU A 366 13.73 -12.18 8.53
CA LEU A 366 12.64 -13.12 8.25
C LEU A 366 13.03 -14.12 7.14
N THR A 367 13.71 -13.67 6.08
CA THR A 367 14.25 -14.56 5.04
C THR A 367 15.19 -15.60 5.64
N ALA A 368 16.14 -15.18 6.49
CA ALA A 368 17.12 -16.05 7.10
C ALA A 368 16.47 -17.08 8.03
N LEU A 369 15.47 -16.66 8.83
CA LEU A 369 14.72 -17.57 9.69
C LEU A 369 13.91 -18.58 8.90
N MET A 370 13.19 -18.14 7.85
CA MET A 370 12.40 -19.06 7.03
C MET A 370 13.28 -20.03 6.25
N GLY A 371 14.39 -19.55 5.66
CA GLY A 371 15.38 -20.40 5.00
C GLY A 371 16.14 -21.33 5.95
N HIS A 372 16.22 -21.00 7.25
CA HIS A 372 16.72 -21.90 8.28
C HIS A 372 15.70 -23.00 8.63
N PHE A 373 14.41 -22.66 8.72
CA PHE A 373 13.35 -23.61 9.01
C PHE A 373 13.02 -24.55 7.84
N GLN A 374 13.07 -24.03 6.62
CA GLN A 374 12.85 -24.79 5.39
C GLN A 374 13.90 -24.41 4.34
N PRO A 375 15.06 -25.10 4.31
CA PRO A 375 16.15 -24.81 3.37
C PRO A 375 15.76 -24.85 1.90
N ALA A 376 14.73 -25.61 1.51
CA ALA A 376 14.23 -25.63 0.13
C ALA A 376 13.70 -24.27 -0.35
N LEU A 377 13.37 -23.35 0.57
CA LEU A 377 12.99 -21.98 0.21
C LEU A 377 14.13 -21.18 -0.44
N TRP A 378 15.39 -21.57 -0.26
CA TRP A 378 16.49 -20.85 -0.90
C TRP A 378 16.39 -20.85 -2.41
N ASP A 379 15.83 -21.90 -3.03
CA ASP A 379 15.62 -21.99 -4.47
C ASP A 379 14.61 -20.95 -4.97
N SER A 380 13.46 -20.81 -4.28
CA SER A 380 12.44 -19.80 -4.64
C SER A 380 12.93 -18.38 -4.38
N ILE A 381 13.63 -18.15 -3.25
CA ILE A 381 14.24 -16.86 -2.94
C ILE A 381 15.27 -16.47 -4.02
N ALA A 382 16.13 -17.41 -4.41
CA ALA A 382 17.13 -17.20 -5.45
C ALA A 382 16.49 -16.90 -6.82
N ALA A 383 15.51 -17.71 -7.23
CA ALA A 383 14.78 -17.50 -8.47
C ALA A 383 14.08 -16.14 -8.51
N ALA A 384 13.40 -15.75 -7.42
CA ALA A 384 12.76 -14.46 -7.30
C ALA A 384 13.78 -13.31 -7.33
N THR A 385 14.91 -13.43 -6.62
CA THR A 385 15.97 -12.40 -6.63
C THR A 385 16.57 -12.23 -8.02
N ILE A 386 16.76 -13.33 -8.77
CA ILE A 386 17.23 -13.30 -10.17
C ILE A 386 16.20 -12.60 -11.06
N ALA A 387 14.91 -12.91 -10.93
CA ALA A 387 13.86 -12.24 -11.69
C ALA A 387 13.77 -10.74 -11.36
N GLN A 388 13.83 -10.37 -10.08
CA GLN A 388 13.83 -8.98 -9.63
C GLN A 388 15.06 -8.20 -10.12
N ALA A 389 16.16 -8.86 -10.48
CA ALA A 389 17.34 -8.18 -11.02
C ALA A 389 17.10 -7.56 -12.41
N ASP A 390 16.13 -8.08 -13.17
CA ASP A 390 15.67 -7.50 -14.44
C ASP A 390 14.65 -6.37 -14.24
N GLN A 391 14.04 -6.25 -13.05
CA GLN A 391 13.00 -5.26 -12.72
C GLN A 391 13.61 -3.98 -12.11
N VAL A 392 13.64 -2.91 -12.91
CA VAL A 392 14.22 -1.61 -12.53
C VAL A 392 13.31 -0.47 -12.97
N GLY A 393 12.91 0.37 -12.03
CA GLY A 393 11.92 1.43 -12.30
C GLY A 393 10.64 0.84 -12.90
N PRO A 394 10.11 1.40 -14.01
CA PRO A 394 8.90 0.88 -14.66
C PRO A 394 9.16 -0.35 -15.56
N PHE A 395 10.41 -0.77 -15.74
CA PHE A 395 10.77 -1.81 -16.71
C PHE A 395 10.75 -3.19 -16.08
N GLN A 396 10.06 -4.13 -16.74
CA GLN A 396 9.96 -5.52 -16.31
C GLN A 396 11.08 -6.40 -16.87
N THR A 397 11.76 -5.94 -17.92
CA THR A 397 12.83 -6.68 -18.58
C THR A 397 14.09 -5.83 -18.76
N PHE A 398 15.24 -6.50 -18.80
CA PHE A 398 16.52 -5.87 -19.12
C PHE A 398 16.53 -5.23 -20.52
N ALA A 399 15.86 -5.85 -21.49
CA ALA A 399 15.79 -5.35 -22.86
C ALA A 399 15.09 -3.98 -22.91
N ASP A 400 13.94 -3.85 -22.23
CA ASP A 400 13.19 -2.59 -22.19
C ASP A 400 13.98 -1.49 -21.47
N LEU A 401 14.59 -1.82 -20.33
CA LEU A 401 15.46 -0.90 -19.58
C LEU A 401 16.60 -0.37 -20.47
N ARG A 402 17.30 -1.29 -21.14
CA ARG A 402 18.44 -0.97 -22.00
C ARG A 402 18.01 -0.14 -23.19
N GLN A 403 16.94 -0.53 -23.89
CA GLN A 403 16.41 0.21 -25.02
C GLN A 403 16.01 1.63 -24.62
N HIS A 404 15.32 1.79 -23.49
CA HIS A 404 14.94 3.10 -22.97
C HIS A 404 16.15 3.97 -22.67
N ILE A 405 17.16 3.45 -21.95
CA ILE A 405 18.37 4.22 -21.63
C ILE A 405 19.12 4.62 -22.90
N VAL A 406 19.28 3.70 -23.85
CA VAL A 406 20.00 3.98 -25.11
C VAL A 406 19.32 5.08 -25.92
N SER A 407 17.99 5.10 -25.97
CA SER A 407 17.20 6.03 -26.78
C SER A 407 16.95 7.39 -26.13
N THR A 408 17.06 7.52 -24.81
CA THR A 408 16.69 8.75 -24.09
C THR A 408 17.87 9.53 -23.52
N VAL A 409 19.01 8.88 -23.29
CA VAL A 409 20.18 9.53 -22.67
C VAL A 409 20.95 10.36 -23.69
N THR A 410 21.23 11.61 -23.34
CA THR A 410 22.06 12.52 -24.14
C THR A 410 23.18 13.12 -23.26
N PRO A 411 24.37 13.43 -23.84
CA PRO A 411 24.81 13.20 -25.22
C PRO A 411 25.10 11.72 -25.53
N ALA A 412 25.25 11.37 -26.82
CA ALA A 412 25.43 9.99 -27.30
C ALA A 412 26.51 9.20 -26.56
N LYS A 413 27.67 9.82 -26.25
CA LYS A 413 28.74 9.21 -25.47
C LYS A 413 28.29 8.71 -24.08
N SER A 414 27.35 9.39 -23.43
CA SER A 414 26.80 8.97 -22.14
C SER A 414 25.84 7.79 -22.29
N SER A 415 25.08 7.76 -23.39
CA SER A 415 24.22 6.63 -23.75
C SER A 415 25.04 5.37 -24.02
N GLU A 416 26.11 5.46 -24.82
CA GLU A 416 27.03 4.35 -25.11
C GLU A 416 27.70 3.81 -23.84
N LEU A 417 28.15 4.70 -22.95
CA LEU A 417 28.73 4.32 -21.66
C LEU A 417 27.72 3.57 -20.78
N ALA A 418 26.50 4.10 -20.66
CA ALA A 418 25.44 3.47 -19.87
C ALA A 418 25.05 2.10 -20.44
N ALA A 419 24.95 1.96 -21.76
CA ALA A 419 24.68 0.70 -22.44
C ALA A 419 25.77 -0.34 -22.13
N ARG A 420 27.04 0.04 -22.25
CA ARG A 420 28.17 -0.84 -21.92
C ARG A 420 28.16 -1.29 -20.46
N ASP A 421 27.89 -0.37 -19.54
CA ASP A 421 27.86 -0.69 -18.11
C ASP A 421 26.65 -1.57 -17.76
N LEU A 422 25.51 -1.40 -18.43
CA LEU A 422 24.36 -2.31 -18.34
C LEU A 422 24.71 -3.70 -18.87
N ASP A 423 25.34 -3.81 -20.03
CA ASP A 423 25.70 -5.10 -20.64
C ASP A 423 26.65 -5.90 -19.73
N ARG A 424 27.56 -5.23 -19.02
CA ARG A 424 28.43 -5.86 -18.01
C ARG A 424 27.67 -6.46 -16.82
N THR A 425 26.48 -5.97 -16.50
CA THR A 425 25.68 -6.54 -15.39
C THR A 425 25.17 -7.95 -15.72
N THR A 426 24.98 -8.26 -17.01
CA THR A 426 24.51 -9.58 -17.47
C THR A 426 25.43 -10.71 -17.03
N THR A 427 26.75 -10.51 -17.07
CA THR A 427 27.71 -11.51 -16.57
C THR A 427 27.51 -11.83 -15.09
N THR A 428 27.14 -10.84 -14.27
CA THR A 428 26.86 -11.06 -12.84
C THR A 428 25.56 -11.86 -12.67
N LEU A 429 24.54 -11.57 -13.46
CA LEU A 429 23.27 -12.31 -13.41
C LEU A 429 23.41 -13.75 -13.94
N ASP A 430 24.23 -13.96 -14.97
CA ASP A 430 24.51 -15.29 -15.50
C ASP A 430 25.25 -16.15 -14.47
N GLN A 431 26.13 -15.57 -13.67
CA GLN A 431 26.76 -16.27 -12.55
C GLN A 431 25.72 -16.69 -11.51
N ALA A 432 24.76 -15.82 -11.16
CA ALA A 432 23.66 -16.18 -10.26
C ALA A 432 22.84 -17.36 -10.82
N ARG A 433 22.48 -17.30 -12.11
CA ARG A 433 21.73 -18.37 -12.80
C ARG A 433 22.50 -19.69 -12.83
N ARG A 434 23.83 -19.67 -13.02
CA ARG A 434 24.68 -20.87 -12.97
C ARG A 434 24.70 -21.49 -11.58
N LEU A 435 24.89 -20.69 -10.53
CA LEU A 435 24.89 -21.15 -9.14
C LEU A 435 23.54 -21.78 -8.76
N LEU A 436 22.42 -21.17 -9.16
CA LEU A 436 21.09 -21.76 -8.94
C LEU A 436 20.96 -23.13 -9.64
N LYS A 437 21.41 -23.26 -10.89
CA LYS A 437 21.41 -24.55 -11.62
C LYS A 437 22.33 -25.61 -11.00
N GLN A 438 23.31 -25.20 -10.20
CA GLN A 438 24.23 -26.08 -9.47
C GLN A 438 23.72 -26.42 -8.06
N ASN A 439 22.45 -26.14 -7.75
CA ASN A 439 21.85 -26.30 -6.41
C ASN A 439 22.56 -25.47 -5.32
N GLN A 440 23.16 -24.34 -5.69
CA GLN A 440 23.83 -23.40 -4.80
C GLN A 440 22.99 -22.11 -4.65
N ALA A 441 21.69 -22.27 -4.38
CA ALA A 441 20.73 -21.18 -4.42
C ALA A 441 21.08 -20.01 -3.48
N PHE A 442 21.45 -20.28 -2.22
CA PHE A 442 21.87 -19.23 -1.29
C PHE A 442 23.06 -18.41 -1.82
N GLN A 443 24.05 -19.06 -2.44
CA GLN A 443 25.23 -18.41 -2.99
C GLN A 443 24.92 -17.57 -4.23
N SER A 444 23.83 -17.86 -4.95
CA SER A 444 23.41 -17.09 -6.13
C SER A 444 22.84 -15.71 -5.77
N ILE A 445 22.22 -15.58 -4.59
CA ILE A 445 21.47 -14.38 -4.18
C ILE A 445 22.33 -13.11 -4.19
N PRO A 446 23.55 -13.08 -3.62
CA PRO A 446 24.39 -11.88 -3.64
C PRO A 446 24.74 -11.39 -5.06
N PHE A 447 24.94 -12.30 -6.02
CA PHE A 447 25.21 -11.94 -7.41
C PHE A 447 23.98 -11.28 -8.06
N ALA A 448 22.80 -11.86 -7.86
CA ALA A 448 21.55 -11.29 -8.38
C ALA A 448 21.26 -9.90 -7.76
N ARG A 449 21.44 -9.74 -6.44
CA ARG A 449 21.31 -8.44 -5.76
C ARG A 449 22.30 -7.41 -6.30
N THR A 450 23.57 -7.77 -6.42
CA THR A 450 24.62 -6.90 -6.98
C THR A 450 24.31 -6.47 -8.42
N CYS A 451 23.77 -7.39 -9.23
CA CYS A 451 23.30 -7.07 -10.58
C CYS A 451 22.21 -6.01 -10.53
N ARG A 452 21.16 -6.23 -9.72
CA ARG A 452 20.05 -5.29 -9.55
C ARG A 452 20.54 -3.91 -9.09
N GLU A 453 21.34 -3.85 -8.05
CA GLU A 453 21.89 -2.60 -7.50
C GLU A 453 22.66 -1.81 -8.55
N LYS A 454 23.49 -2.47 -9.36
CA LYS A 454 24.22 -1.82 -10.45
C LYS A 454 23.28 -1.28 -11.52
N ARG A 455 22.27 -2.06 -11.93
CA ARG A 455 21.28 -1.64 -12.93
C ARG A 455 20.43 -0.47 -12.43
N VAL A 456 19.96 -0.52 -11.19
CA VAL A 456 19.29 0.59 -10.51
C VAL A 456 20.18 1.81 -10.50
N LYS A 457 21.45 1.70 -10.07
CA LYS A 457 22.38 2.83 -10.07
C LYS A 457 22.54 3.46 -11.46
N ILE A 458 22.69 2.66 -12.51
CA ILE A 458 22.79 3.17 -13.89
C ILE A 458 21.47 3.86 -14.31
N TYR A 459 20.32 3.27 -13.98
CA TYR A 459 19.01 3.85 -14.22
C TYR A 459 18.87 5.22 -13.53
N LEU A 460 19.22 5.33 -12.24
CA LEU A 460 19.16 6.58 -11.48
C LEU A 460 20.06 7.66 -12.11
N LEU A 461 21.32 7.34 -12.42
CA LEU A 461 22.29 8.30 -12.98
C LEU A 461 21.89 8.83 -14.37
N THR A 462 21.09 8.06 -15.10
CA THR A 462 20.63 8.39 -16.46
C THR A 462 19.33 9.20 -16.49
N ARG A 463 18.71 9.49 -15.34
CA ARG A 463 17.47 10.27 -15.30
C ARG A 463 17.68 11.72 -15.73
N ALA A 464 16.65 12.27 -16.39
CA ALA A 464 16.56 13.70 -16.67
C ALA A 464 16.33 14.49 -15.37
N SER A 465 16.78 15.74 -15.35
CA SER A 465 16.53 16.70 -14.27
C SER A 465 16.20 18.04 -14.92
N PRO A 466 14.92 18.28 -15.25
CA PRO A 466 14.51 19.49 -15.94
C PRO A 466 14.63 20.70 -15.00
N PRO A 467 15.00 21.90 -15.51
CA PRO A 467 15.12 23.12 -14.71
C PRO A 467 13.77 23.74 -14.32
N ARG A 468 12.65 23.20 -14.83
CA ARG A 468 11.29 23.67 -14.54
C ARG A 468 10.43 22.49 -14.12
N GLU A 469 10.21 22.36 -12.82
CA GLU A 469 9.54 21.23 -12.19
C GLU A 469 9.24 21.58 -10.73
N ALA A 470 8.00 21.36 -10.28
CA ALA A 470 7.71 21.37 -8.84
C ALA A 470 8.16 20.03 -8.24
N ARG A 471 9.00 20.10 -7.22
CA ARG A 471 9.58 18.94 -6.54
C ARG A 471 9.28 19.09 -5.06
N ALA A 472 8.10 18.61 -4.69
CA ALA A 472 7.55 18.80 -3.37
C ALA A 472 7.69 17.55 -2.51
N VAL A 473 7.72 17.75 -1.20
CA VAL A 473 7.63 16.67 -0.21
C VAL A 473 6.63 17.05 0.86
N TRP A 474 5.73 16.13 1.21
CA TRP A 474 4.86 16.28 2.36
C TRP A 474 5.54 15.77 3.61
N ASP A 475 5.53 16.59 4.66
CA ASP A 475 5.96 16.19 5.99
C ASP A 475 4.76 16.13 6.93
N HIS A 476 4.35 14.90 7.26
CA HIS A 476 3.27 14.69 8.24
C HIS A 476 3.78 14.92 9.67
N SER A 477 5.09 14.82 9.91
CA SER A 477 5.69 15.23 11.18
C SER A 477 5.72 16.76 11.24
N PRO A 478 5.31 17.39 12.34
CA PRO A 478 5.44 18.84 12.49
C PRO A 478 6.89 19.28 12.79
N THR A 479 7.89 18.39 12.67
CA THR A 479 9.26 18.65 13.16
C THR A 479 10.37 18.21 12.19
N GLY A 480 10.04 17.81 10.96
CA GLY A 480 11.01 17.16 10.10
C GLY A 480 11.28 15.70 10.49
N PRO A 481 12.15 15.01 9.72
CA PRO A 481 12.71 13.72 10.08
C PRO A 481 13.76 13.82 11.21
N TYR A 482 14.24 15.03 11.52
CA TYR A 482 15.16 15.31 12.62
C TYR A 482 14.45 16.26 13.59
N PRO A 483 13.74 15.76 14.62
CA PRO A 483 12.88 16.60 15.45
C PRO A 483 13.62 17.82 16.02
N GLY A 484 13.21 19.03 15.60
CA GLY A 484 13.82 20.31 16.01
C GLY A 484 15.03 20.77 15.18
N ASP A 485 15.45 20.02 14.16
CA ASP A 485 16.55 20.39 13.25
C ASP A 485 16.02 20.55 11.80
N TRP A 486 15.23 21.61 11.61
CA TRP A 486 14.75 22.01 10.29
C TRP A 486 15.88 22.41 9.36
N ASN A 487 16.98 22.96 9.87
CA ASN A 487 18.11 23.37 9.04
C ASN A 487 18.75 22.18 8.32
N ARG A 488 19.01 21.08 9.03
CA ARG A 488 19.49 19.85 8.41
C ARG A 488 18.49 19.29 7.41
N THR A 489 17.21 19.23 7.80
CA THR A 489 16.12 18.74 6.94
C THR A 489 16.07 19.51 5.61
N CYS A 490 15.96 20.83 5.67
CA CYS A 490 15.87 21.70 4.50
C CYS A 490 17.15 21.67 3.65
N LYS A 491 18.33 21.58 4.28
CA LYS A 491 19.59 21.42 3.55
C LYS A 491 19.61 20.14 2.74
N GLU A 492 19.26 19.00 3.33
CA GLU A 492 19.29 17.71 2.65
C GLU A 492 18.26 17.64 1.50
N LEU A 493 17.07 18.22 1.69
CA LEU A 493 16.07 18.37 0.63
C LEU A 493 16.56 19.25 -0.53
N SER A 494 17.11 20.43 -0.22
CA SER A 494 17.63 21.37 -1.23
C SER A 494 18.83 20.79 -1.99
N ASP A 495 19.76 20.14 -1.28
CA ASP A 495 20.89 19.42 -1.88
C ASP A 495 20.42 18.29 -2.82
N ALA A 496 19.27 17.69 -2.55
CA ALA A 496 18.63 16.68 -3.39
C ALA A 496 17.75 17.26 -4.50
N GLY A 497 17.71 18.58 -4.65
CA GLY A 497 17.01 19.27 -5.72
C GLY A 497 15.51 19.45 -5.51
N PHE A 498 14.97 19.15 -4.32
CA PHE A 498 13.61 19.56 -3.94
C PHE A 498 13.55 21.09 -3.81
N ASN A 499 12.38 21.67 -4.09
CA ASN A 499 12.17 23.12 -4.05
C ASN A 499 10.93 23.53 -3.24
N MET A 500 10.21 22.57 -2.67
CA MET A 500 9.02 22.81 -1.86
C MET A 500 8.93 21.79 -0.74
N VAL A 501 8.66 22.27 0.48
CA VAL A 501 8.25 21.45 1.62
C VAL A 501 6.82 21.83 2.02
N ILE A 502 6.00 20.81 2.28
CA ILE A 502 4.60 20.96 2.66
C ILE A 502 4.42 20.34 4.06
N PRO A 503 4.77 21.06 5.13
CA PRO A 503 4.73 20.50 6.49
C PRO A 503 3.36 20.66 7.16
N ASN A 504 2.89 19.61 7.84
CA ASN A 504 1.68 19.64 8.66
C ASN A 504 1.90 20.45 9.93
N MET A 505 1.31 21.65 10.00
CA MET A 505 1.55 22.56 11.12
C MET A 505 0.31 22.80 11.99
N LEU A 506 -0.86 22.33 11.55
CA LEU A 506 -2.12 22.50 12.28
C LEU A 506 -3.20 21.50 11.82
N TRP A 507 -4.11 21.19 12.74
CA TRP A 507 -5.22 20.26 12.56
C TRP A 507 -6.57 20.96 12.84
N GLY A 508 -7.68 20.22 12.79
CA GLY A 508 -9.00 20.75 13.16
C GLY A 508 -9.10 21.22 14.62
N GLY A 509 -8.24 20.71 15.51
CA GLY A 509 -8.32 20.98 16.95
C GLY A 509 -7.00 21.25 17.67
N LEU A 510 -5.89 21.49 16.93
CA LEU A 510 -4.62 21.93 17.53
C LEU A 510 -3.69 22.60 16.52
N ALA A 511 -2.67 23.28 17.04
CA ALA A 511 -1.58 23.90 16.28
C ALA A 511 -0.19 23.54 16.83
N HIS A 512 0.81 23.48 15.93
CA HIS A 512 2.23 23.27 16.25
C HIS A 512 3.02 24.59 16.38
N TYR A 513 2.31 25.69 16.57
CA TYR A 513 2.79 27.07 16.70
C TYR A 513 1.95 27.80 17.76
N PRO A 514 2.32 29.02 18.21
CA PRO A 514 1.56 29.79 19.20
C PRO A 514 0.28 30.39 18.58
N SER A 515 -0.72 29.53 18.35
CA SER A 515 -2.03 29.92 17.84
C SER A 515 -2.88 30.60 18.93
N ASP A 516 -3.63 31.61 18.51
CA ASP A 516 -4.65 32.30 19.31
C ASP A 516 -6.05 31.68 19.09
N VAL A 517 -6.18 30.81 18.08
CA VAL A 517 -7.45 30.22 17.62
C VAL A 517 -7.57 28.75 18.04
N LEU A 518 -6.47 28.00 18.04
CA LEU A 518 -6.43 26.57 18.32
C LEU A 518 -5.58 26.24 19.56
N PRO A 519 -5.89 25.15 20.29
CA PRO A 519 -5.03 24.64 21.34
C PRO A 519 -3.60 24.37 20.85
N ARG A 520 -2.61 24.65 21.70
CA ARG A 520 -1.22 24.33 21.42
C ARG A 520 -0.97 22.84 21.61
N SER A 521 -0.20 22.26 20.69
CA SER A 521 0.20 20.86 20.75
C SER A 521 1.35 20.62 21.75
N LYS A 522 1.49 19.38 22.21
CA LYS A 522 2.69 18.95 22.98
C LYS A 522 4.00 19.14 22.20
N THR A 523 3.94 19.06 20.86
CA THR A 523 5.09 19.35 19.99
C THR A 523 5.55 20.79 20.17
N TYR A 524 4.61 21.75 20.16
CA TYR A 524 4.93 23.16 20.38
C TYR A 524 5.53 23.37 21.77
N GLU A 525 4.93 22.79 22.82
CA GLU A 525 5.45 22.94 24.19
C GLU A 525 6.88 22.38 24.33
N LYS A 526 7.22 21.33 23.57
CA LYS A 526 8.53 20.69 23.61
C LYS A 526 9.59 21.37 22.71
N TYR A 527 9.22 21.74 21.50
CA TYR A 527 10.15 22.16 20.45
C TYR A 527 9.96 23.62 20.01
N GLY A 528 9.01 24.36 20.58
CA GLY A 528 8.69 25.73 20.22
C GLY A 528 7.91 25.86 18.90
N ASP A 529 7.88 27.07 18.35
CA ASP A 529 7.18 27.40 17.11
C ASP A 529 7.77 26.68 15.89
N GLN A 530 7.04 25.70 15.37
CA GLN A 530 7.53 24.91 14.24
C GLN A 530 7.42 25.63 12.89
N ILE A 531 6.46 26.55 12.73
CA ILE A 531 6.32 27.30 11.48
C ILE A 531 7.50 28.25 11.31
N GLU A 532 7.82 29.02 12.35
CA GLU A 532 8.96 29.96 12.33
C GLU A 532 10.29 29.24 12.05
N GLN A 533 10.54 28.13 12.74
CA GLN A 533 11.76 27.34 12.57
C GLN A 533 11.89 26.74 11.17
N CYS A 534 10.80 26.17 10.64
CA CYS A 534 10.76 25.62 9.28
C CYS A 534 11.00 26.70 8.24
N LEU A 535 10.31 27.84 8.32
CA LEU A 535 10.47 28.96 7.38
C LEU A 535 11.90 29.48 7.35
N LYS A 536 12.48 29.75 8.53
CA LYS A 536 13.85 30.26 8.64
C LYS A 536 14.84 29.33 7.93
N ALA A 537 14.73 28.02 8.16
CA ALA A 537 15.59 27.02 7.53
C ALA A 537 15.31 26.86 6.02
N ALA A 538 14.04 26.72 5.64
CA ALA A 538 13.61 26.49 4.26
C ALA A 538 14.05 27.64 3.34
N HIS A 539 13.78 28.88 3.74
CA HIS A 539 14.15 30.06 2.96
C HIS A 539 15.66 30.24 2.84
N GLN A 540 16.43 29.90 3.88
CA GLN A 540 17.90 29.89 3.82
C GLN A 540 18.43 28.93 2.74
N HIS A 541 17.74 27.81 2.52
CA HIS A 541 18.09 26.81 1.50
C HIS A 541 17.32 26.94 0.19
N GLY A 542 16.51 28.00 0.04
CA GLY A 542 15.76 28.29 -1.19
C GLY A 542 14.54 27.40 -1.44
N LEU A 543 13.99 26.76 -0.40
CA LEU A 543 12.76 25.97 -0.46
C LEU A 543 11.54 26.84 -0.20
N GLU A 544 10.43 26.58 -0.90
CA GLU A 544 9.12 27.09 -0.52
C GLU A 544 8.54 26.33 0.67
N VAL A 545 7.81 27.04 1.53
CA VAL A 545 7.02 26.46 2.62
C VAL A 545 5.54 26.68 2.35
N HIS A 546 4.82 25.59 2.12
CA HIS A 546 3.36 25.59 1.99
C HIS A 546 2.77 24.94 3.23
N VAL A 547 2.23 25.75 4.15
CA VAL A 547 1.74 25.23 5.43
C VAL A 547 0.52 24.36 5.20
N TRP A 548 0.63 23.09 5.56
CA TRP A 548 -0.45 22.11 5.47
C TRP A 548 -1.29 22.13 6.74
N LYS A 549 -2.62 22.29 6.53
CA LYS A 549 -3.65 22.07 7.53
C LYS A 549 -4.44 20.80 7.26
N VAL A 550 -4.59 19.95 8.28
CA VAL A 550 -5.64 18.93 8.27
C VAL A 550 -6.96 19.59 8.70
N ASN A 551 -7.91 19.73 7.79
CA ASN A 551 -9.21 20.34 8.02
C ASN A 551 -10.19 19.37 8.69
N HIS A 552 -11.02 19.90 9.58
CA HIS A 552 -12.14 19.24 10.27
C HIS A 552 -11.82 18.03 11.19
N ASN A 553 -10.79 17.24 10.89
CA ASN A 553 -10.43 16.03 11.63
C ASN A 553 -9.82 16.37 13.00
N LEU A 554 -10.35 15.74 14.06
CA LEU A 554 -9.96 15.95 15.45
C LEU A 554 -9.13 14.79 16.04
N SER A 555 -8.67 13.83 15.23
CA SER A 555 -7.98 12.63 15.71
C SER A 555 -6.71 12.88 16.55
N THR A 556 -6.12 14.07 16.44
CA THR A 556 -4.93 14.47 17.21
C THR A 556 -5.23 15.52 18.28
N ALA A 557 -6.47 16.03 18.33
CA ALA A 557 -6.85 17.12 19.23
C ALA A 557 -6.82 16.67 20.70
N PRO A 558 -6.58 17.61 21.65
CA PRO A 558 -6.75 17.32 23.06
C PRO A 558 -8.16 16.80 23.37
N GLU A 559 -8.28 15.76 24.19
CA GLU A 559 -9.56 15.13 24.51
C GLU A 559 -10.61 16.13 25.03
N ALA A 560 -10.19 17.06 25.91
CA ALA A 560 -11.06 18.12 26.42
C ALA A 560 -11.61 19.04 25.30
N PHE A 561 -10.84 19.26 24.23
CA PHE A 561 -11.31 20.01 23.07
C PHE A 561 -12.37 19.23 22.29
N VAL A 562 -12.15 17.93 22.07
CA VAL A 562 -13.11 17.05 21.38
C VAL A 562 -14.44 16.99 22.13
N ILE A 563 -14.39 16.78 23.45
CA ILE A 563 -15.58 16.76 24.33
C ILE A 563 -16.34 18.09 24.21
N LYS A 564 -15.63 19.23 24.33
CA LYS A 564 -16.24 20.56 24.18
C LYS A 564 -16.95 20.75 22.82
N MET A 565 -16.33 20.31 21.73
CA MET A 565 -16.95 20.40 20.40
C MET A 565 -18.19 19.51 20.29
N ARG A 566 -18.15 18.31 20.88
CA ARG A 566 -19.26 17.36 20.87
C ARG A 566 -20.45 17.88 21.68
N ASP A 567 -20.20 18.35 22.91
CA ASP A 567 -21.23 18.90 23.80
C ASP A 567 -21.90 20.14 23.20
N ALA A 568 -21.16 20.92 22.41
CA ALA A 568 -21.68 22.07 21.68
C ALA A 568 -22.43 21.69 20.38
N GLY A 569 -22.60 20.40 20.05
CA GLY A 569 -23.24 19.96 18.80
C GLY A 569 -22.44 20.31 17.54
N ARG A 570 -21.12 20.54 17.67
CA ARG A 570 -20.23 20.99 16.60
C ARG A 570 -19.54 19.83 15.88
N THR A 571 -19.74 18.59 16.28
CA THR A 571 -19.19 17.42 15.60
C THR A 571 -20.17 16.84 14.58
N GLN A 572 -19.65 16.14 13.57
CA GLN A 572 -20.47 15.39 12.63
C GLN A 572 -21.07 14.15 13.31
N VAL A 573 -22.24 13.75 12.85
CA VAL A 573 -22.97 12.55 13.29
C VAL A 573 -23.13 11.61 12.10
N SER A 574 -22.96 10.31 12.33
CA SER A 574 -23.14 9.29 11.31
C SER A 574 -24.62 9.10 10.96
N VAL A 575 -24.91 8.41 9.85
CA VAL A 575 -26.28 8.03 9.49
C VAL A 575 -26.97 7.14 10.55
N THR A 576 -26.20 6.49 11.43
CA THR A 576 -26.72 5.68 12.54
C THR A 576 -26.87 6.46 13.85
N GLY A 577 -26.58 7.76 13.85
CA GLY A 577 -26.70 8.62 15.03
C GLY A 577 -25.46 8.67 15.92
N GLU A 578 -24.35 8.06 15.51
CA GLU A 578 -23.11 8.04 16.29
C GLU A 578 -22.28 9.30 16.04
N PRO A 579 -21.78 9.99 17.08
CA PRO A 579 -20.89 11.12 16.90
C PRO A 579 -19.54 10.66 16.32
N SER A 580 -18.91 11.52 15.54
CA SER A 580 -17.57 11.31 14.98
C SER A 580 -16.61 12.42 15.39
N ASP A 581 -15.32 12.12 15.44
CA ASP A 581 -14.27 13.08 15.80
C ASP A 581 -13.89 13.99 14.62
N TRP A 582 -14.92 14.60 14.03
CA TRP A 582 -14.82 15.51 12.90
C TRP A 582 -15.74 16.71 13.15
N LEU A 583 -15.25 17.92 12.89
CA LEU A 583 -16.05 19.14 12.93
C LEU A 583 -17.10 19.11 11.82
N ASN A 584 -18.32 19.54 12.14
CA ASN A 584 -19.39 19.76 11.16
C ASN A 584 -19.08 21.00 10.29
N PRO A 585 -18.85 20.86 8.96
CA PRO A 585 -18.51 21.99 8.08
C PRO A 585 -19.67 22.99 7.89
N ALA A 586 -20.92 22.57 8.12
CA ALA A 586 -22.08 23.43 8.01
C ALA A 586 -22.23 24.37 9.22
N HIS A 587 -21.65 24.03 10.37
CA HIS A 587 -21.78 24.80 11.60
C HIS A 587 -20.97 26.12 11.52
N PRO A 588 -21.57 27.29 11.81
CA PRO A 588 -20.95 28.59 11.57
C PRO A 588 -19.71 28.80 12.43
N GLU A 589 -19.70 28.34 13.68
CA GLU A 589 -18.50 28.44 14.53
C GLU A 589 -17.35 27.56 14.05
N ASN A 590 -17.62 26.42 13.43
CA ASN A 590 -16.57 25.57 12.85
C ASN A 590 -16.06 26.16 11.54
N PHE A 591 -16.96 26.67 10.71
CA PHE A 591 -16.59 27.42 9.52
C PHE A 591 -15.67 28.59 9.88
N LYS A 592 -16.05 29.38 10.90
CA LYS A 592 -15.21 30.47 11.41
C LYS A 592 -13.87 29.97 11.95
N LEU A 593 -13.85 28.91 12.76
CA LEU A 593 -12.62 28.32 13.31
C LEU A 593 -11.64 27.90 12.19
N GLU A 594 -12.16 27.22 11.15
CA GLU A 594 -11.39 26.76 10.01
C GLU A 594 -10.83 27.92 9.17
N VAL A 595 -11.65 28.95 8.91
CA VAL A 595 -11.21 30.17 8.23
C VAL A 595 -10.16 30.90 9.08
N ASP A 596 -10.44 31.17 10.35
CA ASP A 596 -9.57 31.97 11.21
C ASP A 596 -8.21 31.30 11.43
N SER A 597 -8.18 29.98 11.63
CA SER A 597 -6.92 29.24 11.83
C SER A 597 -6.04 29.20 10.56
N MET A 598 -6.63 29.10 9.37
CA MET A 598 -5.89 29.20 8.11
C MET A 598 -5.37 30.62 7.88
N LEU A 599 -6.21 31.63 8.09
CA LEU A 599 -5.82 33.03 7.90
C LEU A 599 -4.84 33.53 8.97
N GLU A 600 -4.88 32.96 10.18
CA GLU A 600 -3.88 33.21 11.23
C GLU A 600 -2.47 32.90 10.73
N VAL A 601 -2.28 31.75 10.07
CA VAL A 601 -0.98 31.39 9.48
C VAL A 601 -0.52 32.46 8.47
N VAL A 602 -1.42 32.88 7.57
CA VAL A 602 -1.11 33.86 6.51
C VAL A 602 -0.73 35.24 7.09
N ARG A 603 -1.38 35.64 8.19
CA ARG A 603 -1.10 36.92 8.88
C ARG A 603 0.21 36.87 9.66
N LYS A 604 0.44 35.79 10.42
CA LYS A 604 1.57 35.69 11.34
C LYS A 604 2.89 35.37 10.63
N TYR A 605 2.85 34.65 9.51
CA TYR A 605 4.06 34.11 8.90
C TYR A 605 4.20 34.47 7.41
N PRO A 606 5.44 34.69 6.92
CA PRO A 606 5.72 34.90 5.51
C PRO A 606 5.78 33.57 4.73
N VAL A 607 4.70 32.78 4.79
CA VAL A 607 4.60 31.51 4.04
C VAL A 607 4.46 31.75 2.54
N ASP A 608 4.99 30.83 1.74
CA ASP A 608 4.86 30.86 0.28
C ASP A 608 3.46 30.39 -0.15
N GLY A 609 2.84 29.51 0.63
CA GLY A 609 1.48 29.05 0.41
C GLY A 609 0.81 28.42 1.61
N ILE A 610 -0.48 28.14 1.45
CA ILE A 610 -1.30 27.34 2.35
C ILE A 610 -1.84 26.12 1.58
N HIS A 611 -1.89 24.98 2.25
CA HIS A 611 -2.23 23.70 1.67
C HIS A 611 -3.37 23.04 2.46
N PHE A 612 -4.51 22.84 1.80
CA PHE A 612 -5.64 22.12 2.37
C PHE A 612 -5.42 20.62 2.31
N ASP A 613 -5.75 19.92 3.38
CA ASP A 613 -5.89 18.47 3.39
C ASP A 613 -7.07 18.10 4.28
N TYR A 614 -7.68 16.93 4.06
CA TYR A 614 -8.93 16.56 4.73
C TYR A 614 -10.03 17.63 4.60
N ILE A 615 -9.95 18.49 3.58
CA ILE A 615 -10.96 19.50 3.23
C ILE A 615 -12.19 18.84 2.59
N ARG A 616 -12.89 18.06 3.42
CA ARG A 616 -13.90 17.07 3.02
C ARG A 616 -14.68 16.53 4.23
N TYR A 617 -15.65 15.66 3.95
CA TYR A 617 -16.27 14.77 4.94
C TYR A 617 -15.48 13.45 5.06
N PRO A 618 -15.63 12.67 6.14
CA PRO A 618 -14.94 11.39 6.28
C PRO A 618 -15.40 10.36 5.24
N ASN A 619 -16.69 10.35 4.90
CA ASN A 619 -17.33 9.49 3.89
C ASN A 619 -18.77 9.96 3.62
N ASP A 620 -19.54 9.19 2.86
CA ASP A 620 -20.93 9.51 2.50
C ASP A 620 -21.93 9.24 3.61
N ARG A 621 -21.50 8.59 4.71
CA ARG A 621 -22.32 8.28 5.89
C ARG A 621 -22.26 9.36 6.98
N HIS A 622 -21.60 10.49 6.71
CA HIS A 622 -21.50 11.66 7.59
C HIS A 622 -21.60 12.92 6.72
N ASP A 623 -22.13 14.05 7.17
CA ASP A 623 -22.78 14.33 8.45
C ASP A 623 -24.29 14.17 8.32
N TYR A 624 -24.94 13.63 9.34
CA TYR A 624 -26.40 13.50 9.45
C TYR A 624 -26.92 14.05 10.80
N SER A 625 -26.22 15.02 11.37
CA SER A 625 -26.66 15.75 12.57
C SER A 625 -27.97 16.50 12.36
N ASP A 626 -28.71 16.71 13.45
CA ASP A 626 -29.93 17.53 13.44
C ASP A 626 -29.66 18.98 12.98
N TYR A 627 -28.48 19.51 13.30
CA TYR A 627 -28.04 20.81 12.81
C TYR A 627 -28.00 20.86 11.28
N SER A 628 -27.34 19.87 10.66
CA SER A 628 -27.22 19.80 9.21
C SER A 628 -28.56 19.56 8.51
N ARG A 629 -29.50 18.84 9.14
CA ARG A 629 -30.89 18.75 8.66
C ARG A 629 -31.54 20.12 8.57
N GLN A 630 -31.50 20.88 9.66
CA GLN A 630 -32.12 22.21 9.74
C GLN A 630 -31.46 23.18 8.75
N LYS A 631 -30.13 23.17 8.68
CA LYS A 631 -29.37 24.04 7.78
C LYS A 631 -29.62 23.71 6.32
N PHE A 632 -29.70 22.43 5.95
CA PHE A 632 -30.06 22.01 4.60
C PHE A 632 -31.46 22.49 4.20
N ALA A 633 -32.46 22.31 5.08
CA ALA A 633 -33.82 22.79 4.83
C ALA A 633 -33.88 24.31 4.69
N ALA A 634 -33.13 25.04 5.52
CA ALA A 634 -33.04 26.50 5.45
C ALA A 634 -32.35 27.00 4.18
N ASP A 635 -31.25 26.37 3.76
CA ASP A 635 -30.46 26.79 2.60
C ASP A 635 -31.15 26.48 1.26
N THR A 636 -31.97 25.43 1.22
CA THR A 636 -32.55 24.91 -0.04
C THR A 636 -34.07 25.11 -0.14
N GLY A 637 -34.75 25.38 0.97
CA GLY A 637 -36.22 25.36 1.06
C GLY A 637 -36.84 23.95 1.01
N ILE A 638 -36.03 22.89 0.92
CA ILE A 638 -36.51 21.50 0.85
C ILE A 638 -36.87 21.00 2.25
N LYS A 639 -38.13 20.63 2.46
CA LYS A 639 -38.58 19.97 3.69
C LYS A 639 -38.20 18.48 3.67
N VAL A 640 -37.42 18.05 4.65
CA VAL A 640 -37.08 16.63 4.83
C VAL A 640 -38.10 15.98 5.78
N GLN A 641 -38.80 14.94 5.30
CA GLN A 641 -39.80 14.23 6.09
C GLN A 641 -39.16 13.11 6.92
N ASN A 642 -38.35 12.26 6.26
CA ASN A 642 -37.74 11.09 6.87
C ASN A 642 -36.22 11.26 6.95
N TRP A 643 -35.74 11.92 8.02
CA TRP A 643 -34.31 12.09 8.27
C TRP A 643 -33.71 10.88 9.00
N PRO A 644 -32.49 10.42 8.66
CA PRO A 644 -31.64 10.84 7.53
C PRO A 644 -31.92 10.09 6.22
N ALA A 645 -32.84 9.12 6.22
CA ALA A 645 -33.08 8.19 5.10
C ALA A 645 -33.31 8.90 3.75
N ASP A 646 -34.18 9.91 3.71
CA ASP A 646 -34.47 10.69 2.49
C ASP A 646 -33.19 11.26 1.84
N CYS A 647 -32.21 11.67 2.65
CA CYS A 647 -30.97 12.34 2.23
C CYS A 647 -29.77 11.39 2.09
N TYR A 648 -29.80 10.20 2.68
CA TYR A 648 -28.72 9.21 2.57
C TYR A 648 -28.91 8.27 1.38
N ASN A 649 -30.06 7.61 1.30
CA ASN A 649 -30.37 6.62 0.27
C ASN A 649 -31.75 6.82 -0.38
N GLY A 650 -32.48 7.87 0.00
CA GLY A 650 -33.80 8.20 -0.53
C GLY A 650 -33.80 9.30 -1.60
N LYS A 651 -34.98 9.88 -1.81
CA LYS A 651 -35.30 10.82 -2.91
C LYS A 651 -34.52 12.15 -2.91
N LEU A 652 -33.91 12.54 -1.79
CA LEU A 652 -33.17 13.79 -1.62
C LEU A 652 -31.64 13.59 -1.62
N LYS A 653 -31.17 12.37 -1.90
CA LYS A 653 -29.74 12.02 -1.85
C LYS A 653 -28.86 12.95 -2.68
N SER A 654 -29.23 13.22 -3.93
CA SER A 654 -28.44 14.08 -4.82
C SER A 654 -28.36 15.51 -4.27
N GLN A 655 -29.51 16.09 -3.91
CA GLN A 655 -29.60 17.47 -3.42
C GLN A 655 -28.80 17.64 -2.11
N TYR A 656 -28.84 16.64 -1.23
CA TYR A 656 -28.07 16.68 0.00
C TYR A 656 -26.56 16.58 -0.25
N ARG A 657 -26.12 15.73 -1.19
CA ARG A 657 -24.71 15.63 -1.59
C ARG A 657 -24.20 16.92 -2.23
N ASP A 658 -25.00 17.53 -3.11
CA ASP A 658 -24.67 18.84 -3.70
C ASP A 658 -24.52 19.91 -2.62
N TRP A 659 -25.44 19.96 -1.65
CA TRP A 659 -25.37 20.89 -0.53
C TRP A 659 -24.12 20.67 0.36
N ARG A 660 -23.76 19.41 0.63
CA ARG A 660 -22.53 19.05 1.36
C ARG A 660 -21.27 19.54 0.62
N ALA A 661 -21.20 19.30 -0.69
CA ALA A 661 -20.09 19.78 -1.52
C ALA A 661 -20.00 21.31 -1.53
N ALA A 662 -21.15 22.00 -1.50
CA ALA A 662 -21.20 23.46 -1.38
C ALA A 662 -20.67 23.97 -0.02
N GLN A 663 -20.88 23.25 1.09
CA GLN A 663 -20.32 23.66 2.39
C GLN A 663 -18.79 23.63 2.40
N ILE A 664 -18.18 22.60 1.81
CA ILE A 664 -16.73 22.51 1.67
C ILE A 664 -16.22 23.60 0.70
N THR A 665 -16.86 23.74 -0.46
CA THR A 665 -16.50 24.76 -1.46
C THR A 665 -16.52 26.17 -0.88
N ARG A 666 -17.53 26.50 -0.05
CA ARG A 666 -17.62 27.79 0.65
C ARG A 666 -16.37 28.09 1.48
N LEU A 667 -15.82 27.07 2.15
CA LEU A 667 -14.62 27.22 2.97
C LEU A 667 -13.38 27.48 2.12
N VAL A 668 -13.19 26.68 1.06
CA VAL A 668 -12.08 26.86 0.11
C VAL A 668 -12.12 28.26 -0.52
N GLU A 669 -13.28 28.68 -1.02
CA GLU A 669 -13.47 30.01 -1.61
C GLU A 669 -13.18 31.13 -0.62
N THR A 670 -13.71 31.03 0.61
CA THR A 670 -13.58 32.09 1.62
C THR A 670 -12.13 32.26 2.05
N VAL A 671 -11.44 31.15 2.32
CA VAL A 671 -10.01 31.19 2.66
C VAL A 671 -9.20 31.71 1.48
N GLN A 672 -9.50 31.31 0.24
CA GLN A 672 -8.80 31.84 -0.92
C GLN A 672 -8.91 33.36 -1.03
N ARG A 673 -10.13 33.86 -0.96
CA ARG A 673 -10.44 35.27 -1.13
C ARG A 673 -9.81 36.11 -0.03
N GLU A 674 -9.91 35.67 1.23
CA GLU A 674 -9.37 36.41 2.37
C GLU A 674 -7.84 36.28 2.50
N ALA A 675 -7.26 35.11 2.21
CA ALA A 675 -5.80 34.94 2.24
C ALA A 675 -5.12 35.85 1.21
N ARG A 676 -5.67 35.98 0.00
CA ARG A 676 -5.12 36.86 -1.03
C ARG A 676 -5.28 38.35 -0.73
N LYS A 677 -6.28 38.75 0.07
CA LYS A 677 -6.37 40.13 0.60
C LYS A 677 -5.26 40.42 1.60
N ILE A 678 -4.95 39.47 2.47
CA ILE A 678 -3.90 39.60 3.49
C ILE A 678 -2.51 39.57 2.84
N ARG A 679 -2.29 38.61 1.92
CA ARG A 679 -1.00 38.40 1.26
C ARG A 679 -1.21 38.19 -0.24
N PRO A 680 -1.18 39.26 -1.05
CA PRO A 680 -1.26 39.16 -2.50
C PRO A 680 -0.18 38.23 -3.04
N GLY A 681 -0.58 37.25 -3.85
CA GLY A 681 0.34 36.28 -4.47
C GLY A 681 0.60 35.00 -3.65
N ILE A 682 0.03 34.86 -2.45
CA ILE A 682 0.08 33.58 -1.71
C ILE A 682 -0.50 32.44 -2.56
N LYS A 683 0.18 31.30 -2.55
CA LYS A 683 -0.26 30.10 -3.25
C LYS A 683 -1.22 29.28 -2.42
N ILE A 684 -2.23 28.72 -3.07
CA ILE A 684 -3.26 27.92 -2.42
C ILE A 684 -3.35 26.59 -3.15
N SER A 685 -3.24 25.51 -2.39
CA SER A 685 -3.26 24.16 -2.95
C SER A 685 -4.05 23.21 -2.08
N ALA A 686 -4.36 22.02 -2.60
CA ALA A 686 -5.07 21.00 -1.85
C ALA A 686 -4.54 19.59 -2.15
N ALA A 687 -4.41 18.77 -1.12
CA ALA A 687 -4.37 17.32 -1.21
C ALA A 687 -5.79 16.81 -1.52
N VAL A 688 -5.94 16.10 -2.64
CA VAL A 688 -7.25 15.66 -3.14
C VAL A 688 -7.30 14.15 -3.40
N PHE A 689 -8.49 13.57 -3.30
CA PHE A 689 -8.77 12.26 -3.85
C PHE A 689 -8.68 12.31 -5.38
N ARG A 690 -8.15 11.23 -5.93
CA ARG A 690 -7.82 11.10 -7.34
C ARG A 690 -9.02 10.75 -8.23
N GLU A 691 -10.03 10.05 -7.69
CA GLU A 691 -11.18 9.59 -8.46
C GLU A 691 -12.32 10.63 -8.48
N TYR A 692 -12.58 11.28 -9.61
CA TYR A 692 -13.73 12.17 -9.81
C TYR A 692 -14.71 11.55 -10.82
N PRO A 693 -16.04 11.67 -10.64
CA PRO A 693 -16.77 12.39 -9.58
C PRO A 693 -16.93 11.61 -8.26
N ASP A 694 -16.39 10.40 -8.13
CA ASP A 694 -16.59 9.56 -6.94
C ASP A 694 -16.20 10.26 -5.63
N CYS A 695 -15.09 11.01 -5.61
CA CYS A 695 -14.69 11.78 -4.43
C CYS A 695 -15.65 12.91 -4.07
N ARG A 696 -16.33 13.52 -5.05
CA ARG A 696 -17.39 14.49 -4.81
C ARG A 696 -18.59 13.81 -4.15
N GLU A 697 -18.97 12.65 -4.66
CA GLU A 697 -20.13 11.90 -4.15
C GLU A 697 -19.88 11.26 -2.78
N TRP A 698 -18.64 10.81 -2.53
CA TRP A 698 -18.27 10.09 -1.33
C TRP A 698 -17.80 11.02 -0.21
N VAL A 699 -16.97 12.02 -0.49
CA VAL A 699 -16.36 12.89 0.54
C VAL A 699 -16.63 14.37 0.32
N ALA A 700 -17.44 14.74 -0.67
CA ALA A 700 -17.80 16.13 -0.98
C ALA A 700 -16.61 17.01 -1.40
N GLN A 701 -15.61 16.41 -2.06
CA GLN A 701 -14.45 17.13 -2.57
C GLN A 701 -14.63 17.44 -4.07
N ASP A 702 -14.92 18.70 -4.41
CA ASP A 702 -15.21 19.15 -5.78
C ASP A 702 -14.02 19.93 -6.37
N TRP A 703 -12.86 19.27 -6.46
CA TRP A 703 -11.64 19.92 -6.91
C TRP A 703 -11.65 20.43 -8.37
N PRO A 704 -12.40 19.84 -9.34
CA PRO A 704 -12.51 20.46 -10.67
C PRO A 704 -13.21 21.82 -10.61
N LEU A 705 -14.27 21.96 -9.79
CA LEU A 705 -14.95 23.23 -9.57
C LEU A 705 -14.00 24.27 -8.95
N TRP A 706 -13.22 23.87 -7.94
CA TRP A 706 -12.27 24.75 -7.26
C TRP A 706 -11.18 25.26 -8.21
N ALA A 707 -10.66 24.40 -9.06
CA ALA A 707 -9.70 24.77 -10.09
C ALA A 707 -10.31 25.72 -11.13
N LYS A 708 -11.49 25.38 -11.66
CA LYS A 708 -12.21 26.18 -12.66
C LYS A 708 -12.50 27.61 -12.17
N ASN A 709 -12.85 27.75 -10.89
CA ASN A 709 -13.16 29.04 -10.28
C ASN A 709 -11.91 29.80 -9.77
N GLY A 710 -10.70 29.25 -9.96
CA GLY A 710 -9.45 29.89 -9.54
C GLY A 710 -9.24 29.93 -8.04
N TYR A 711 -9.86 29.00 -7.30
CA TYR A 711 -9.70 28.90 -5.85
C TYR A 711 -8.39 28.22 -5.44
N LEU A 712 -7.78 27.44 -6.34
CA LEU A 712 -6.51 26.77 -6.16
C LEU A 712 -5.52 27.19 -7.25
N ASP A 713 -4.24 27.28 -6.90
CA ASP A 713 -3.12 27.49 -7.81
C ASP A 713 -2.56 26.17 -8.38
N PHE A 714 -2.71 25.06 -7.65
CA PHE A 714 -2.41 23.68 -8.09
C PHE A 714 -3.10 22.66 -7.18
N ILE A 715 -3.24 21.42 -7.65
CA ILE A 715 -3.70 20.29 -6.83
C ILE A 715 -2.62 19.24 -6.67
N CYS A 716 -2.68 18.48 -5.58
CA CYS A 716 -1.82 17.35 -5.30
C CYS A 716 -2.67 16.09 -5.03
N PRO A 717 -3.12 15.36 -6.08
CA PRO A 717 -3.89 14.13 -5.91
C PRO A 717 -3.09 13.04 -5.17
N MET A 718 -3.71 12.34 -4.22
CA MET A 718 -3.07 11.26 -3.45
C MET A 718 -3.01 9.95 -4.26
N ASP A 719 -2.17 9.92 -5.29
CA ASP A 719 -1.99 8.83 -6.26
C ASP A 719 -1.09 7.69 -5.72
N TYR A 720 -1.34 7.30 -4.47
CA TYR A 720 -0.52 6.30 -3.78
C TYR A 720 -0.81 4.89 -4.31
N THR A 721 0.00 4.47 -5.28
CA THR A 721 0.00 3.13 -5.86
C THR A 721 1.41 2.68 -6.23
N ASP A 722 1.66 1.39 -6.15
CA ASP A 722 2.85 0.71 -6.68
C ASP A 722 2.65 0.23 -8.13
N ASN A 723 1.52 0.57 -8.75
CA ASN A 723 1.18 0.22 -10.12
C ASN A 723 1.33 1.43 -11.04
N ASP A 724 2.36 1.42 -11.88
CA ASP A 724 2.71 2.56 -12.75
C ASP A 724 1.64 2.82 -13.82
N THR A 725 0.93 1.79 -14.29
CA THR A 725 -0.19 1.96 -15.24
C THR A 725 -1.36 2.65 -14.57
N GLN A 726 -1.70 2.27 -13.34
CA GLN A 726 -2.77 2.92 -12.60
C GLN A 726 -2.43 4.38 -12.28
N PHE A 727 -1.18 4.63 -11.87
CA PHE A 727 -0.67 5.97 -11.64
C PHE A 727 -0.81 6.84 -12.90
N ARG A 728 -0.44 6.33 -14.08
CA ARG A 728 -0.64 6.99 -15.38
C ARG A 728 -2.12 7.32 -15.65
N ILE A 729 -2.99 6.33 -15.52
CA ILE A 729 -4.43 6.47 -15.80
C ILE A 729 -5.05 7.57 -14.93
N TRP A 730 -4.71 7.60 -13.64
CA TRP A 730 -5.21 8.63 -12.73
C TRP A 730 -4.73 10.03 -13.12
N ILE A 731 -3.46 10.20 -13.48
CA ILE A 731 -2.95 11.51 -13.91
C ILE A 731 -3.65 11.97 -15.20
N GLU A 732 -3.83 11.07 -16.16
CA GLU A 732 -4.54 11.38 -17.41
C GLU A 732 -5.99 11.81 -17.14
N ASP A 733 -6.68 11.12 -16.24
CA ASP A 733 -8.04 11.45 -15.83
C ASP A 733 -8.14 12.82 -15.15
N GLN A 734 -7.24 13.09 -14.20
CA GLN A 734 -7.15 14.38 -13.52
C GLN A 734 -6.91 15.53 -14.50
N GLN A 735 -5.99 15.34 -15.44
CA GLN A 735 -5.70 16.35 -16.47
C GLN A 735 -6.88 16.59 -17.39
N LYS A 736 -7.66 15.56 -17.75
CA LYS A 736 -8.89 15.72 -18.54
C LYS A 736 -9.90 16.59 -17.80
N HIS A 737 -10.11 16.35 -16.51
CA HIS A 737 -11.03 17.14 -15.68
C HIS A 737 -10.58 18.59 -15.49
N LEU A 738 -9.27 18.84 -15.43
CA LEU A 738 -8.73 20.19 -15.27
C LEU A 738 -8.58 20.94 -16.59
N ALA A 739 -8.50 20.24 -17.72
CA ALA A 739 -8.24 20.80 -19.05
C ALA A 739 -7.05 21.79 -19.06
N GLY A 740 -6.01 21.52 -18.27
CA GLY A 740 -4.82 22.38 -18.15
C GLY A 740 -5.03 23.72 -17.41
N SER A 741 -6.14 23.91 -16.71
CA SER A 741 -6.45 25.16 -15.97
C SER A 741 -5.42 25.49 -14.89
N ILE A 742 -4.96 24.47 -14.15
CA ILE A 742 -3.91 24.55 -13.13
C ILE A 742 -2.98 23.33 -13.20
N PRO A 743 -1.74 23.42 -12.70
CA PRO A 743 -0.84 22.27 -12.60
C PRO A 743 -1.35 21.17 -11.67
N VAL A 744 -0.93 19.94 -11.94
CA VAL A 744 -1.16 18.76 -11.09
C VAL A 744 0.19 18.28 -10.58
N TYR A 745 0.37 18.16 -9.28
CA TYR A 745 1.57 17.57 -8.68
C TYR A 745 1.22 16.24 -8.00
N PRO A 746 1.12 15.14 -8.77
CA PRO A 746 0.70 13.84 -8.26
C PRO A 746 1.49 13.41 -7.04
N GLY A 747 0.78 12.92 -6.03
CA GLY A 747 1.32 12.37 -4.81
C GLY A 747 1.87 10.97 -5.03
N ILE A 748 3.19 10.81 -4.88
CA ILE A 748 3.89 9.53 -4.94
C ILE A 748 4.03 8.97 -3.53
N GLY A 749 3.39 7.83 -3.27
CA GLY A 749 3.41 7.17 -1.96
C GLY A 749 4.69 6.38 -1.71
N ALA A 750 5.82 7.07 -1.52
CA ALA A 750 7.10 6.48 -1.15
C ALA A 750 6.99 5.57 0.09
N LEU A 751 6.36 6.09 1.14
CA LEU A 751 6.01 5.37 2.38
C LEU A 751 4.63 5.84 2.83
N SER A 752 3.59 5.17 2.34
CA SER A 752 2.18 5.44 2.65
C SER A 752 1.52 4.24 3.33
N SER A 753 0.29 4.39 3.82
CA SER A 753 -0.49 3.27 4.35
C SER A 753 -0.84 2.22 3.30
N ARG A 754 -0.69 2.52 2.01
CA ARG A 754 -1.02 1.63 0.89
C ARG A 754 0.19 1.10 0.14
N THR A 755 1.34 1.76 0.25
CA THR A 755 2.50 1.52 -0.63
C THR A 755 3.82 1.77 0.07
N THR A 756 4.83 0.99 -0.32
CA THR A 756 6.24 1.24 -0.04
C THR A 756 7.01 1.10 -1.35
N LEU A 757 7.65 2.18 -1.80
CA LEU A 757 8.35 2.21 -3.09
C LEU A 757 9.85 2.40 -2.88
N SER A 758 10.65 1.67 -3.66
CA SER A 758 12.08 1.93 -3.79
C SER A 758 12.34 3.20 -4.61
N SER A 759 13.54 3.77 -4.48
CA SER A 759 13.93 5.01 -5.18
C SER A 759 13.79 4.90 -6.70
N ASP A 760 14.11 3.75 -7.30
CA ASP A 760 13.94 3.53 -8.75
C ASP A 760 12.47 3.51 -9.18
N ARG A 761 11.56 2.97 -8.37
CA ARG A 761 10.11 3.00 -8.65
C ARG A 761 9.55 4.42 -8.53
N ILE A 762 9.98 5.16 -7.52
CA ILE A 762 9.61 6.58 -7.36
C ILE A 762 10.08 7.39 -8.57
N LEU A 763 11.33 7.22 -9.03
CA LEU A 763 11.80 7.92 -10.23
C LEU A 763 11.11 7.46 -11.51
N GLY A 764 10.66 6.20 -11.58
CA GLY A 764 9.78 5.73 -12.65
C GLY A 764 8.47 6.52 -12.72
N GLN A 765 7.85 6.76 -11.57
CA GLN A 765 6.63 7.59 -11.47
C GLN A 765 6.92 9.06 -11.76
N VAL A 766 8.06 9.61 -11.33
CA VAL A 766 8.50 10.96 -11.71
C VAL A 766 8.69 11.09 -13.22
N ASP A 767 9.30 10.11 -13.89
CA ASP A 767 9.41 10.11 -15.34
C ASP A 767 8.03 10.05 -16.03
N MET A 768 7.06 9.38 -15.41
CA MET A 768 5.67 9.38 -15.89
C MET A 768 5.02 10.77 -15.77
N THR A 769 5.18 11.47 -14.64
CA THR A 769 4.61 12.83 -14.48
C THR A 769 5.18 13.81 -15.50
N ARG A 770 6.46 13.65 -15.87
CA ARG A 770 7.12 14.41 -16.94
C ARG A 770 6.56 14.09 -18.32
N LYS A 771 6.41 12.81 -18.66
CA LYS A 771 5.82 12.39 -19.94
C LYS A 771 4.41 12.92 -20.13
N LEU A 772 3.64 12.98 -19.04
CA LEU A 772 2.28 13.52 -19.03
C LEU A 772 2.22 15.04 -18.84
N ASN A 773 3.36 15.74 -18.74
CA ASN A 773 3.42 17.20 -18.52
C ASN A 773 2.62 17.70 -17.30
N ALA A 774 2.57 16.94 -16.21
CA ALA A 774 1.84 17.32 -14.99
C ALA A 774 2.41 18.61 -14.34
N GLY A 775 3.70 18.88 -14.57
CA GLY A 775 4.42 20.07 -14.09
C GLY A 775 5.20 19.86 -12.80
N GLY A 776 5.06 18.69 -12.16
CA GLY A 776 5.80 18.34 -10.96
C GLY A 776 5.30 17.05 -10.32
N PHE A 777 5.70 16.85 -9.06
CA PHE A 777 5.29 15.72 -8.23
C PHE A 777 5.43 16.09 -6.75
N THR A 778 4.75 15.32 -5.90
CA THR A 778 4.85 15.44 -4.44
C THR A 778 5.17 14.09 -3.83
N VAL A 779 6.26 13.96 -3.06
CA VAL A 779 6.63 12.69 -2.40
C VAL A 779 5.99 12.61 -1.00
N PHE A 780 5.30 11.50 -0.71
CA PHE A 780 4.74 11.20 0.61
C PHE A 780 5.31 9.91 1.21
N SER A 781 5.82 9.88 2.43
CA SER A 781 5.99 10.97 3.40
C SER A 781 7.47 11.25 3.65
N LEU A 782 7.78 12.50 4.04
CA LEU A 782 9.07 12.84 4.62
C LEU A 782 9.15 12.22 6.03
N ASN A 783 10.14 11.36 6.24
CA ASN A 783 10.42 10.72 7.51
C ASN A 783 11.90 10.25 7.53
N PRO A 784 12.44 9.77 8.67
CA PRO A 784 13.83 9.34 8.79
C PRO A 784 14.26 8.30 7.74
N GLN A 785 13.34 7.42 7.32
CA GLN A 785 13.62 6.41 6.30
C GLN A 785 13.69 7.04 4.90
N THR A 786 12.69 7.83 4.49
CA THR A 786 12.70 8.50 3.18
C THR A 786 13.93 9.38 3.02
N ILE A 787 14.30 10.15 4.06
CA ILE A 787 15.45 11.06 3.98
C ILE A 787 16.79 10.32 3.90
N SER A 788 16.90 9.12 4.49
CA SER A 788 18.14 8.34 4.46
C SER A 788 18.28 7.42 3.24
N SER A 789 17.18 6.90 2.70
CA SER A 789 17.20 5.88 1.64
C SER A 789 16.74 6.35 0.26
N ILE A 790 15.94 7.42 0.17
CA ILE A 790 15.35 7.88 -1.10
C ILE A 790 15.92 9.24 -1.52
N ILE A 791 15.93 10.22 -0.62
CA ILE A 791 16.40 11.60 -0.91
C ILE A 791 17.85 11.64 -1.45
N PRO A 792 18.81 10.83 -0.96
CA PRO A 792 20.17 10.85 -1.49
C PRO A 792 20.28 10.39 -2.95
N ASP A 793 19.34 9.56 -3.42
CA ASP A 793 19.31 9.12 -4.81
C ASP A 793 18.82 10.24 -5.73
N PHE A 794 17.86 11.07 -5.29
CA PHE A 794 17.44 12.27 -6.03
C PHE A 794 18.61 13.21 -6.32
N LYS A 795 19.47 13.46 -5.32
CA LYS A 795 20.70 14.28 -5.46
C LYS A 795 21.59 13.83 -6.62
N LYS A 796 21.71 12.52 -6.82
CA LYS A 796 22.54 11.92 -7.87
C LYS A 796 21.81 11.74 -9.21
N SER A 797 20.50 11.99 -9.26
CA SER A 797 19.62 11.63 -10.38
C SER A 797 18.72 12.81 -10.83
N ALA A 798 17.42 12.71 -10.60
CA ALA A 798 16.38 13.64 -11.02
C ALA A 798 16.46 15.02 -10.36
N GLY A 799 17.25 15.17 -9.30
CA GLY A 799 17.48 16.41 -8.58
C GLY A 799 18.78 17.16 -8.91
N LYS A 800 19.62 16.64 -9.81
CA LYS A 800 20.97 17.20 -10.07
C LYS A 800 20.99 18.62 -10.65
N VAL A 801 19.89 19.05 -11.28
CA VAL A 801 19.70 20.44 -11.76
C VAL A 801 18.66 21.11 -10.87
N LYS A 802 18.98 22.29 -10.32
CA LYS A 802 18.01 23.10 -9.56
C LYS A 802 16.82 23.45 -10.45
N ALA A 803 15.61 23.28 -9.92
CA ALA A 803 14.38 23.52 -10.65
C ALA A 803 13.52 24.61 -10.03
N VAL A 804 12.76 25.33 -10.86
CA VAL A 804 11.76 26.29 -10.44
C VAL A 804 10.35 25.69 -10.63
N PRO A 805 9.46 25.76 -9.63
CA PRO A 805 8.09 25.29 -9.77
C PRO A 805 7.30 26.07 -10.84
N PRO A 806 6.45 25.41 -11.66
CA PRO A 806 5.68 26.09 -12.69
C PRO A 806 4.76 27.22 -12.20
N HIS A 807 4.22 27.13 -10.98
CA HIS A 807 3.28 28.11 -10.43
C HIS A 807 3.92 29.43 -9.96
N ARG A 808 5.26 29.53 -9.94
CA ARG A 808 5.97 30.80 -9.65
C ARG A 808 5.93 31.79 -10.79
N LEU A 809 5.71 31.34 -12.02
CA LEU A 809 5.71 32.22 -13.17
C LEU A 809 4.36 32.94 -13.24
N LYS A 810 4.39 34.27 -13.06
CA LYS A 810 3.25 35.14 -13.37
C LYS A 810 2.81 34.85 -14.81
N LYS A 811 1.52 34.62 -15.03
CA LYS A 811 0.91 34.93 -16.33
C LYS A 811 0.85 36.44 -16.47
#